data_AF-A0A8C5IL04-F1
#
_entry.id   AF-A0A8C5IL04-F1
#
_cell.length_a   1.000
_cell.length_b   1.000
_cell.length_c   1.000
_cell.angle_alpha   90.00
_cell.angle_beta   90.00
_cell.angle_gamma   90.00
#
_symmetry.space_group_name_H-M   'P 1'
#
loop_
_entity.id
_entity.type
_entity.pdbx_description
1 polymer ?
#
loop_
_entity_poly.entity_id
_entity_poly.type
_entity_poly.pdbx_seq_one_letter_code
_entity_poly.pdbx_strand_id
1 'polypeptide(L)'
;MAALRTPRRERGGSGAAPRPGGRRWRPARPGPARRPRPFLRPGGPGPLRRGSRTAVAAGCAAPRPRPGSLRAMLRGAAAARRCGLGLGAGRGQAGARRCSGAARRRPWAPPAGRDSGIVAYNSRSRSKEPLVLATEGVATWYSCGPTVYDHAHLGHACSYVRFDIIRRIMTRFFGIEVIMVMGITDIDDKIIKRANEMNISPVALARIYEEDFKQDMAALKVLPPTVYMRVTDNIPQIISFIKTIISSGQAYATSQGNVYFDVKSWGKRYGVLTAINPDTQDEAADSDKRHGKDFALWKAAKPQELSWNSPWGKGRPGWHIECSTISSAVFGKQLDIHTGGIDLAFPHHENEIAQCEVYHQCEQWGNYFLHSGHLHVKGSKEKMSKSLKNYITIKDFLKKCSSDQFRMFCLRGRYSSAVEFSEESMEDAKNLLQAISSFIRDANAYIKGQLVCDPVREDILWERLANTKVTVKAAFADDFDTSRAVAAIMDLIHHGNRQLKAVTKDAGSPRSSVVYGSIISYIEGFFSALGMSFEERQVAVGGDKSAVLSNVIEELVRFRSKVRHYALALPEAADAAPVEGAAGAQGSKQEQKEKRKHLMQERKPLLEACDSLRGDLAAFGIHIKDRAAVSTWEIVEGGQTEKQTEKKS
;
A
#
# COMPACT_ATOMS: atom_id res chain seq x y z
N MET A 1 -60.69 -10.23 -10.05
CA MET A 1 -61.47 -11.45 -10.34
C MET A 1 -60.55 -12.66 -10.29
N ALA A 2 -60.75 -13.50 -9.26
CA ALA A 2 -60.64 -14.97 -9.22
C ALA A 2 -59.40 -15.66 -9.83
N ALA A 3 -58.48 -16.23 -9.04
CA ALA A 3 -58.56 -17.48 -8.28
C ALA A 3 -58.18 -18.74 -9.09
N LEU A 4 -57.22 -19.47 -8.52
CA LEU A 4 -56.65 -20.77 -8.90
C LEU A 4 -57.69 -21.84 -9.24
N ARG A 5 -57.38 -22.71 -10.22
CA ARG A 5 -57.76 -24.13 -10.26
C ARG A 5 -56.90 -24.92 -11.25
N THR A 6 -56.28 -25.98 -10.75
CA THR A 6 -55.71 -27.12 -11.50
C THR A 6 -56.81 -27.92 -12.22
N PRO A 7 -56.44 -28.74 -13.23
CA PRO A 7 -56.76 -30.18 -13.10
C PRO A 7 -55.67 -31.13 -13.65
N ARG A 8 -55.95 -32.42 -13.43
CA ARG A 8 -55.12 -33.62 -13.48
C ARG A 8 -55.64 -34.57 -14.58
N ARG A 9 -54.76 -35.44 -15.13
CA ARG A 9 -55.02 -36.73 -15.85
C ARG A 9 -55.64 -36.61 -17.28
N GLU A 10 -55.37 -37.47 -18.27
CA GLU A 10 -54.98 -38.89 -18.31
C GLU A 10 -54.62 -39.36 -19.76
N ARG A 11 -54.15 -40.62 -19.88
CA ARG A 11 -53.96 -41.49 -21.09
C ARG A 11 -52.63 -41.30 -21.85
N GLY A 12 -51.93 -42.33 -22.32
CA GLY A 12 -52.17 -43.77 -22.44
C GLY A 12 -51.06 -44.28 -23.38
N GLY A 13 -50.48 -45.45 -23.09
CA GLY A 13 -49.21 -45.89 -23.69
C GLY A 13 -49.26 -46.43 -25.12
N SER A 14 -48.08 -46.58 -25.72
CA SER A 14 -47.64 -47.73 -26.53
C SER A 14 -46.29 -47.42 -27.21
N GLY A 15 -45.44 -48.44 -27.40
CA GLY A 15 -44.45 -48.43 -28.48
C GLY A 15 -42.96 -48.37 -28.11
N ALA A 16 -42.38 -49.56 -27.86
CA ALA A 16 -41.04 -50.04 -28.22
C ALA A 16 -39.87 -49.03 -28.44
N ALA A 17 -38.82 -49.20 -27.63
CA ALA A 17 -37.49 -48.64 -27.86
C ALA A 17 -36.56 -49.64 -28.59
N PRO A 18 -35.76 -49.19 -29.59
CA PRO A 18 -34.56 -49.90 -30.01
C PRO A 18 -33.27 -49.22 -29.49
N ARG A 19 -32.30 -50.09 -29.20
CA ARG A 19 -30.97 -49.87 -28.63
C ARG A 19 -30.09 -48.89 -29.43
N PRO A 20 -29.19 -48.11 -28.80
CA PRO A 20 -28.00 -47.60 -29.46
C PRO A 20 -26.80 -48.54 -29.26
N GLY A 21 -26.16 -48.89 -30.38
CA GLY A 21 -25.01 -49.79 -30.44
C GLY A 21 -23.76 -49.24 -29.77
N GLY A 22 -23.11 -50.09 -28.98
CA GLY A 22 -21.78 -49.84 -28.44
C GLY A 22 -20.72 -49.94 -29.53
N ARG A 23 -19.99 -48.85 -29.77
CA ARG A 23 -18.66 -48.90 -30.39
C ARG A 23 -17.61 -48.85 -29.29
N ARG A 24 -16.96 -50.00 -29.08
CA ARG A 24 -15.72 -50.16 -28.32
C ARG A 24 -14.65 -49.21 -28.87
N TRP A 25 -14.21 -48.26 -28.07
CA TRP A 25 -12.93 -47.59 -28.25
C TRP A 25 -11.82 -48.46 -27.64
N ARG A 26 -10.88 -48.92 -28.47
CA ARG A 26 -9.67 -49.61 -28.05
C ARG A 26 -8.68 -48.58 -27.47
N PRO A 27 -7.97 -48.90 -26.37
CA PRO A 27 -6.89 -48.04 -25.87
C PRO A 27 -5.70 -48.06 -26.84
N ALA A 28 -5.17 -46.87 -27.14
CA ALA A 28 -3.97 -46.70 -27.94
C ALA A 28 -2.73 -47.23 -27.18
N ARG A 29 -1.89 -47.96 -27.90
CA ARG A 29 -0.63 -48.53 -27.40
C ARG A 29 0.39 -47.43 -27.04
N PRO A 30 1.21 -47.61 -26.00
CA PRO A 30 2.32 -46.70 -25.71
C PRO A 30 3.41 -46.83 -26.77
N GLY A 31 3.88 -45.69 -27.28
CA GLY A 31 5.01 -45.59 -28.20
C GLY A 31 6.35 -45.97 -27.53
N PRO A 32 7.39 -46.30 -28.31
CA PRO A 32 8.63 -46.86 -27.79
C PRO A 32 9.44 -45.84 -26.98
N ALA A 33 9.97 -46.31 -25.84
CA ALA A 33 10.86 -45.57 -24.96
C ALA A 33 12.13 -45.10 -25.69
N ARG A 34 12.37 -43.79 -25.69
CA ARG A 34 13.66 -43.21 -26.09
C ARG A 34 14.69 -43.53 -25.01
N ARG A 35 15.78 -44.19 -25.42
CA ARG A 35 16.96 -44.47 -24.59
C ARG A 35 17.55 -43.17 -24.02
N PRO A 36 18.03 -43.16 -22.76
CA PRO A 36 18.73 -42.01 -22.19
C PRO A 36 20.09 -41.82 -22.88
N ARG A 37 20.39 -40.58 -23.28
CA ARG A 37 21.74 -40.16 -23.68
C ARG A 37 22.67 -40.17 -22.46
N PRO A 38 23.93 -40.58 -22.59
CA PRO A 38 24.86 -40.65 -21.46
C PRO A 38 25.19 -39.25 -20.92
N PHE A 39 25.21 -39.14 -19.59
CA PHE A 39 25.67 -37.99 -18.84
C PHE A 39 27.13 -37.66 -19.21
N LEU A 40 27.35 -36.47 -19.76
CA LEU A 40 28.65 -35.81 -19.77
C LEU A 40 28.96 -35.34 -18.35
N ARG A 41 30.04 -35.85 -17.78
CA ARG A 41 30.62 -35.43 -16.50
C ARG A 41 30.97 -33.93 -16.54
N PRO A 42 30.58 -33.12 -15.54
CA PRO A 42 31.25 -31.85 -15.28
C PRO A 42 32.65 -32.14 -14.75
N GLY A 43 33.65 -31.53 -15.36
CA GLY A 43 35.03 -31.55 -14.88
C GLY A 43 35.13 -31.06 -13.44
N GLY A 44 35.90 -31.78 -12.63
CA GLY A 44 36.15 -31.42 -11.24
C GLY A 44 36.98 -30.13 -11.13
N PRO A 45 36.83 -29.37 -10.03
CA PRO A 45 37.76 -28.31 -9.70
C PRO A 45 39.05 -28.91 -9.13
N GLY A 46 40.19 -28.45 -9.67
CA GLY A 46 41.53 -28.78 -9.19
C GLY A 46 41.81 -28.26 -7.77
N PRO A 47 42.92 -28.71 -7.16
CA PRO A 47 43.16 -28.56 -5.73
C PRO A 47 43.62 -27.15 -5.37
N LEU A 48 42.93 -26.53 -4.41
CA LEU A 48 43.41 -25.33 -3.72
C LEU A 48 44.50 -25.73 -2.70
N ARG A 49 45.67 -25.10 -2.88
CA ARG A 49 46.84 -25.22 -2.01
C ARG A 49 46.51 -24.85 -0.56
N ARG A 50 46.91 -25.75 0.34
CA ARG A 50 47.15 -25.46 1.76
C ARG A 50 48.34 -24.50 1.91
N GLY A 51 48.14 -23.44 2.68
CA GLY A 51 49.19 -22.62 3.28
C GLY A 51 48.80 -22.34 4.72
N SER A 52 49.31 -23.14 5.65
CA SER A 52 49.19 -22.99 7.10
C SER A 52 50.40 -22.25 7.66
N ARG A 53 50.18 -21.37 8.66
CA ARG A 53 50.95 -21.17 9.93
C ARG A 53 50.75 -19.74 10.43
N THR A 54 49.92 -19.51 11.44
CA THR A 54 50.24 -19.43 12.89
C THR A 54 51.22 -18.30 13.27
N ALA A 55 50.73 -17.30 14.00
CA ALA A 55 51.43 -16.71 15.14
C ALA A 55 50.42 -16.07 16.11
N VAL A 56 50.52 -16.49 17.36
CA VAL A 56 49.85 -16.01 18.56
C VAL A 56 50.70 -14.87 19.16
N ALA A 57 50.11 -13.79 19.65
CA ALA A 57 50.43 -13.17 20.95
C ALA A 57 49.71 -11.82 21.19
N ALA A 58 48.97 -11.79 22.30
CA ALA A 58 48.93 -10.76 23.36
C ALA A 58 48.62 -9.28 23.04
N GLY A 59 47.44 -8.85 23.52
CA GLY A 59 47.32 -7.86 24.60
C GLY A 59 47.62 -6.38 24.31
N CYS A 60 46.61 -5.52 24.38
CA CYS A 60 46.47 -4.54 25.48
C CYS A 60 45.26 -3.60 25.31
N ALA A 61 44.74 -3.23 26.47
CA ALA A 61 43.66 -2.33 26.87
C ALA A 61 43.27 -1.13 25.97
N ALA A 62 41.97 -0.83 26.01
CA ALA A 62 41.35 0.46 25.64
C ALA A 62 41.75 1.58 26.64
N PRO A 63 41.45 2.87 26.36
CA PRO A 63 40.10 3.36 26.69
C PRO A 63 39.49 4.43 25.74
N ARG A 64 38.17 4.57 25.87
CA ARG A 64 37.32 5.66 25.35
C ARG A 64 37.67 7.01 25.98
N PRO A 65 37.22 8.13 25.38
CA PRO A 65 36.78 9.28 26.17
C PRO A 65 35.30 9.67 25.90
N ARG A 66 34.68 10.19 26.96
CA ARG A 66 33.36 10.85 27.02
C ARG A 66 33.50 12.37 26.78
N PRO A 67 32.39 13.11 26.56
CA PRO A 67 32.40 14.47 26.04
C PRO A 67 32.48 15.54 27.14
N GLY A 68 33.03 16.71 26.80
CA GLY A 68 33.10 17.90 27.65
C GLY A 68 33.02 19.18 26.83
N SER A 69 32.27 20.15 27.37
CA SER A 69 31.76 21.38 26.76
C SER A 69 32.74 22.57 26.69
N LEU A 70 32.28 23.62 25.98
CA LEU A 70 32.46 25.08 26.19
C LEU A 70 33.32 25.89 25.19
N ARG A 71 32.56 26.64 24.36
CA ARG A 71 32.60 28.09 24.06
C ARG A 71 33.83 28.75 23.39
N ALA A 72 33.46 29.52 22.34
CA ALA A 72 33.98 30.82 21.89
C ALA A 72 35.40 30.82 21.26
N MET A 73 35.77 31.60 20.25
CA MET A 73 35.28 32.89 19.75
C MET A 73 35.95 33.18 18.37
N LEU A 74 35.20 33.79 17.45
CA LEU A 74 35.56 34.93 16.58
C LEU A 74 36.75 34.93 15.56
N ARG A 75 36.42 35.57 14.41
CA ARG A 75 37.24 36.23 13.35
C ARG A 75 37.85 35.31 12.29
N GLY A 76 37.84 35.59 10.98
CA GLY A 76 37.38 36.74 10.20
C GLY A 76 38.11 36.75 8.83
N ALA A 77 37.45 37.31 7.80
CA ALA A 77 37.96 37.81 6.49
C ALA A 77 38.68 36.81 5.54
N ALA A 78 38.29 36.60 4.28
CA ALA A 78 38.01 37.48 3.12
C ALA A 78 39.24 37.89 2.28
N ALA A 79 39.01 37.88 0.95
CA ALA A 79 39.80 38.42 -0.19
C ALA A 79 41.00 37.57 -0.68
N ALA A 80 41.19 37.19 -1.96
CA ALA A 80 40.90 37.70 -3.31
C ALA A 80 42.10 38.36 -4.03
N ARG A 81 42.29 37.92 -5.30
CA ARG A 81 42.96 38.56 -6.47
C ARG A 81 44.50 38.53 -6.60
N ARG A 82 44.97 38.00 -7.75
CA ARG A 82 45.48 38.70 -8.98
C ARG A 82 46.21 37.67 -9.86
N CYS A 83 45.84 37.46 -11.12
CA CYS A 83 46.24 38.16 -12.37
C CYS A 83 47.76 38.30 -12.58
N GLY A 84 48.29 37.60 -13.59
CA GLY A 84 49.58 37.83 -14.24
C GLY A 84 49.60 37.17 -15.62
N LEU A 85 49.75 38.00 -16.67
CA LEU A 85 49.90 37.65 -18.08
C LEU A 85 51.34 37.19 -18.39
N GLY A 86 51.50 36.27 -19.35
CA GLY A 86 52.80 35.92 -19.93
C GLY A 86 52.63 35.06 -21.19
N LEU A 87 52.98 35.63 -22.34
CA LEU A 87 52.99 35.03 -23.69
C LEU A 87 54.14 34.03 -23.86
N GLY A 88 53.91 32.96 -24.64
CA GLY A 88 54.98 32.06 -25.09
C GLY A 88 54.43 30.88 -25.92
N ALA A 89 54.72 30.90 -27.22
CA ALA A 89 54.21 29.98 -28.23
C ALA A 89 54.85 28.58 -28.19
N GLY A 90 54.12 27.56 -28.68
CA GLY A 90 54.75 26.37 -29.27
C GLY A 90 54.03 25.03 -29.12
N ARG A 91 53.51 24.56 -30.26
CA ARG A 91 53.33 23.13 -30.67
C ARG A 91 52.17 22.32 -30.07
N GLY A 92 51.11 22.22 -30.87
CA GLY A 92 50.63 20.96 -31.44
C GLY A 92 50.25 19.82 -30.50
N GLN A 93 48.95 19.68 -30.24
CA GLN A 93 48.30 18.37 -30.09
C GLN A 93 46.80 18.51 -30.34
N ALA A 94 46.26 17.58 -31.14
CA ALA A 94 44.85 17.46 -31.46
C ALA A 94 44.03 17.21 -30.19
N GLY A 95 43.39 18.26 -29.69
CA GLY A 95 42.44 18.20 -28.57
C GLY A 95 41.02 18.26 -29.11
N ALA A 96 40.28 17.17 -28.92
CA ALA A 96 38.86 17.06 -29.23
C ALA A 96 38.10 18.31 -28.78
N ARG A 97 37.39 18.94 -29.72
CA ARG A 97 36.39 19.97 -29.41
C ARG A 97 35.34 19.34 -28.49
N ARG A 98 35.51 19.53 -27.18
CA ARG A 98 34.41 19.42 -26.24
C ARG A 98 33.42 20.51 -26.61
N CYS A 99 32.35 20.13 -27.29
CA CYS A 99 31.11 20.89 -27.33
C CYS A 99 30.56 20.98 -25.90
N SER A 100 31.15 21.81 -25.03
CA SER A 100 30.57 22.17 -23.74
C SER A 100 29.53 23.27 -23.97
N GLY A 101 28.39 22.84 -24.48
CA GLY A 101 27.18 23.64 -24.69
C GLY A 101 25.90 22.83 -24.47
N ALA A 102 25.97 21.75 -23.71
CA ALA A 102 24.79 21.09 -23.19
C ALA A 102 24.22 21.98 -22.07
N ALA A 103 23.39 22.95 -22.42
CA ALA A 103 22.49 23.60 -21.47
C ALA A 103 21.74 22.49 -20.71
N ARG A 104 22.07 22.33 -19.43
CA ARG A 104 21.56 21.26 -18.56
C ARG A 104 20.05 21.39 -18.45
N ARG A 105 19.34 20.24 -18.56
CA ARG A 105 17.94 20.11 -18.16
C ARG A 105 17.78 20.70 -16.76
N ARG A 106 16.76 21.53 -16.52
CA ARG A 106 16.53 22.07 -15.18
C ARG A 106 16.20 20.90 -14.24
N PRO A 107 16.90 20.76 -13.12
CA PRO A 107 16.61 19.71 -12.15
C PRO A 107 15.22 19.95 -11.55
N TRP A 108 14.57 18.87 -11.11
CA TRP A 108 13.35 18.94 -10.32
C TRP A 108 13.56 19.88 -9.12
N ALA A 109 12.56 20.71 -8.82
CA ALA A 109 12.57 21.59 -7.67
C ALA A 109 11.57 21.08 -6.63
N PRO A 110 11.95 21.01 -5.33
CA PRO A 110 11.00 20.66 -4.29
C PRO A 110 9.88 21.72 -4.23
N PRO A 111 8.61 21.30 -4.12
CA PRO A 111 7.52 22.26 -3.99
C PRO A 111 7.58 22.98 -2.65
N ALA A 112 6.98 24.18 -2.59
CA ALA A 112 6.68 24.82 -1.32
C ALA A 112 5.53 24.05 -0.63
N GLY A 113 5.63 23.82 0.68
CA GLY A 113 4.63 23.07 1.41
C GLY A 113 5.17 22.50 2.72
N ARG A 114 4.46 21.50 3.27
CA ARG A 114 4.89 20.76 4.46
C ARG A 114 5.31 19.34 4.13
N ASP A 115 6.37 18.88 4.79
CA ASP A 115 6.82 17.49 4.73
C ASP A 115 5.76 16.57 5.33
N SER A 116 5.39 15.52 4.59
CA SER A 116 4.43 14.50 5.02
C SER A 116 5.04 13.42 5.94
N GLY A 117 6.36 13.42 6.11
CA GLY A 117 7.10 12.34 6.77
C GLY A 117 7.27 11.10 5.90
N ILE A 118 6.95 11.20 4.60
CA ILE A 118 7.11 10.14 3.61
C ILE A 118 8.18 10.58 2.61
N VAL A 119 9.03 9.65 2.21
CA VAL A 119 9.93 9.78 1.07
C VAL A 119 9.37 8.91 -0.05
N ALA A 120 9.23 9.43 -1.27
CA ALA A 120 8.68 8.70 -2.41
C ALA A 120 9.65 8.72 -3.59
N TYR A 121 9.76 7.61 -4.32
CA TYR A 121 10.49 7.59 -5.58
C TYR A 121 9.71 8.40 -6.63
N ASN A 122 10.30 9.49 -7.06
CA ASN A 122 9.72 10.38 -8.05
C ASN A 122 10.31 10.10 -9.43
N SER A 123 9.47 9.69 -10.38
CA SER A 123 9.93 9.39 -11.74
C SER A 123 10.49 10.62 -12.47
N ARG A 124 10.07 11.82 -12.07
CA ARG A 124 10.55 13.10 -12.60
C ARG A 124 11.99 13.40 -12.20
N SER A 125 12.37 13.18 -10.94
CA SER A 125 13.76 13.35 -10.48
C SER A 125 14.62 12.08 -10.63
N ARG A 126 13.97 10.92 -10.77
CA ARG A 126 14.58 9.58 -10.77
C ARG A 126 15.31 9.27 -9.47
N SER A 127 14.84 9.87 -8.38
CA SER A 127 15.37 9.72 -7.03
C SER A 127 14.23 9.66 -6.03
N LYS A 128 14.56 9.20 -4.83
CA LYS A 128 13.70 9.28 -3.67
C LYS A 128 13.73 10.72 -3.14
N GLU A 129 12.57 11.36 -3.09
CA GLU A 129 12.40 12.73 -2.61
C GLU A 129 11.47 12.75 -1.40
N PRO A 130 11.68 13.64 -0.40
CA PRO A 130 10.66 13.93 0.59
C PRO A 130 9.35 14.34 -0.11
N LEU A 131 8.24 13.73 0.28
CA LEU A 131 6.91 14.05 -0.23
C LEU A 131 6.40 15.27 0.53
N VAL A 132 6.52 16.43 -0.10
CA VAL A 132 6.09 17.73 0.42
C VAL A 132 4.74 18.06 -0.19
N LEU A 133 3.73 18.27 0.65
CA LEU A 133 2.37 18.59 0.23
C LEU A 133 2.16 20.10 0.20
N ALA A 134 1.58 20.57 -0.90
CA ALA A 134 1.16 21.95 -1.09
C ALA A 134 0.27 22.47 0.04
N THR A 135 -0.70 21.66 0.45
CA THR A 135 -1.65 21.95 1.52
C THR A 135 -1.38 21.02 2.68
N GLU A 136 -1.29 21.56 3.90
CA GLU A 136 -1.01 20.76 5.08
C GLU A 136 -2.07 19.67 5.29
N GLY A 137 -1.61 18.42 5.41
CA GLY A 137 -2.47 17.27 5.65
C GLY A 137 -3.33 16.83 4.46
N VAL A 138 -3.25 17.51 3.29
CA VAL A 138 -4.07 17.19 2.12
C VAL A 138 -3.19 16.98 0.89
N ALA A 139 -3.30 15.81 0.26
CA ALA A 139 -2.64 15.50 -1.00
C ALA A 139 -3.63 15.60 -2.19
N THR A 140 -3.28 16.43 -3.16
CA THR A 140 -3.97 16.47 -4.47
C THR A 140 -3.41 15.38 -5.38
N TRP A 141 -4.29 14.54 -5.91
CA TRP A 141 -3.89 13.34 -6.64
C TRP A 141 -4.69 13.19 -7.93
N TYR A 142 -4.01 13.14 -9.08
CA TYR A 142 -4.62 12.72 -10.34
C TYR A 142 -4.14 11.34 -10.76
N SER A 143 -5.08 10.44 -11.09
CA SER A 143 -4.75 9.12 -11.64
C SER A 143 -5.32 8.99 -13.04
N CYS A 144 -4.49 8.60 -14.00
CA CYS A 144 -4.95 8.19 -15.31
C CYS A 144 -5.86 6.96 -15.14
N GLY A 145 -7.09 7.05 -15.67
CA GLY A 145 -8.05 5.96 -15.62
C GLY A 145 -8.08 5.15 -16.92
N PRO A 146 -9.08 4.27 -17.07
CA PRO A 146 -9.16 3.36 -18.21
C PRO A 146 -9.68 4.05 -19.49
N THR A 147 -9.23 3.53 -20.64
CA THR A 147 -10.00 3.62 -21.89
C THR A 147 -11.08 2.55 -21.88
N VAL A 148 -12.34 2.97 -21.84
CA VAL A 148 -13.51 2.08 -21.58
C VAL A 148 -14.05 1.44 -22.86
N TYR A 149 -13.20 0.65 -23.55
CA TYR A 149 -13.60 -0.07 -24.77
C TYR A 149 -13.76 -1.59 -24.58
N ASP A 150 -13.25 -2.14 -23.48
CA ASP A 150 -13.28 -3.58 -23.18
C ASP A 150 -12.97 -3.80 -21.69
N HIS A 151 -13.20 -5.02 -21.17
CA HIS A 151 -12.98 -5.40 -19.78
C HIS A 151 -11.58 -5.05 -19.26
N ALA A 152 -11.48 -4.71 -17.98
CA ALA A 152 -10.19 -4.53 -17.33
C ALA A 152 -9.51 -5.89 -17.09
N HIS A 153 -8.17 -5.87 -17.09
CA HIS A 153 -7.35 -7.08 -16.96
C HIS A 153 -6.38 -6.98 -15.79
N LEU A 154 -5.70 -8.08 -15.48
CA LEU A 154 -4.85 -8.19 -14.30
C LEU A 154 -3.72 -7.15 -14.25
N GLY A 155 -3.17 -6.75 -15.40
CA GLY A 155 -2.25 -5.61 -15.49
C GLY A 155 -2.83 -4.29 -14.95
N HIS A 156 -4.05 -3.93 -15.33
CA HIS A 156 -4.77 -2.77 -14.78
C HIS A 156 -5.04 -2.95 -13.29
N ALA A 157 -5.54 -4.13 -12.90
CA ALA A 157 -5.81 -4.46 -11.50
C ALA A 157 -4.60 -4.23 -10.60
N CYS A 158 -3.43 -4.70 -11.04
CA CYS A 158 -2.19 -4.57 -10.28
C CYS A 158 -1.81 -3.09 -10.05
N SER A 159 -1.96 -2.25 -11.07
CA SER A 159 -1.71 -0.81 -10.98
C SER A 159 -2.66 -0.13 -9.98
N TYR A 160 -3.98 -0.29 -10.18
CA TYR A 160 -4.98 0.37 -9.34
C TYR A 160 -4.97 -0.13 -7.89
N VAL A 161 -4.75 -1.43 -7.66
CA VAL A 161 -4.63 -1.99 -6.30
C VAL A 161 -3.39 -1.46 -5.59
N ARG A 162 -2.25 -1.32 -6.28
CA ARG A 162 -1.03 -0.75 -5.69
C ARG A 162 -1.22 0.72 -5.30
N PHE A 163 -1.82 1.53 -6.17
CA PHE A 163 -2.10 2.93 -5.83
C PHE A 163 -3.17 3.08 -4.74
N ASP A 164 -4.16 2.18 -4.69
CA ASP A 164 -5.11 2.12 -3.58
C ASP A 164 -4.40 1.78 -2.25
N ILE A 165 -3.45 0.85 -2.25
CA ILE A 165 -2.61 0.53 -1.10
C ILE A 165 -1.80 1.76 -0.66
N ILE A 166 -1.18 2.48 -1.59
CA ILE A 166 -0.43 3.73 -1.28
C ILE A 166 -1.36 4.79 -0.67
N ARG A 167 -2.53 5.03 -1.27
CA ARG A 167 -3.53 5.96 -0.73
C ARG A 167 -3.97 5.56 0.68
N ARG A 168 -4.17 4.26 0.92
CA ARG A 168 -4.51 3.72 2.25
C ARG A 168 -3.38 3.91 3.24
N ILE A 169 -2.13 3.74 2.83
CA ILE A 169 -0.96 4.01 3.67
C ILE A 169 -0.95 5.49 4.09
N MET A 170 -1.05 6.41 3.13
CA MET A 170 -1.06 7.85 3.39
C MET A 170 -2.18 8.26 4.36
N THR A 171 -3.40 7.77 4.12
CA THR A 171 -4.57 8.10 4.97
C THR A 171 -4.51 7.46 6.35
N ARG A 172 -4.18 6.16 6.45
CA ARG A 172 -4.32 5.40 7.71
C ARG A 172 -3.10 5.44 8.61
N PHE A 173 -1.90 5.67 8.07
CA PHE A 173 -0.65 5.66 8.85
C PHE A 173 0.00 7.04 8.99
N PHE A 174 -0.31 7.97 8.08
CA PHE A 174 0.23 9.33 8.09
C PHE A 174 -0.85 10.40 8.27
N GLY A 175 -2.14 10.03 8.33
CA GLY A 175 -3.22 10.98 8.56
C GLY A 175 -3.40 12.01 7.44
N ILE A 176 -2.98 11.67 6.22
CA ILE A 176 -3.07 12.55 5.06
C ILE A 176 -4.40 12.31 4.35
N GLU A 177 -5.22 13.34 4.24
CA GLU A 177 -6.42 13.33 3.40
C GLU A 177 -6.01 13.35 1.93
N VAL A 178 -6.75 12.61 1.09
CA VAL A 178 -6.43 12.49 -0.33
C VAL A 178 -7.63 12.90 -1.17
N ILE A 179 -7.46 13.94 -1.99
CA ILE A 179 -8.42 14.35 -3.00
C ILE A 179 -7.95 13.75 -4.33
N MET A 180 -8.61 12.66 -4.74
CA MET A 180 -8.21 11.89 -5.92
C MET A 180 -9.19 12.09 -7.06
N VAL A 181 -8.71 12.55 -8.21
CA VAL A 181 -9.48 12.62 -9.46
C VAL A 181 -9.00 11.54 -10.42
N MET A 182 -9.93 10.88 -11.08
CA MET A 182 -9.63 9.92 -12.14
C MET A 182 -10.33 10.30 -13.45
N GLY A 183 -9.55 10.46 -14.51
CA GLY A 183 -10.07 10.63 -15.86
C GLY A 183 -10.62 9.31 -16.42
N ILE A 184 -11.77 9.33 -17.08
CA ILE A 184 -12.31 8.21 -17.85
C ILE A 184 -12.26 8.59 -19.33
N THR A 185 -11.41 7.91 -20.10
CA THR A 185 -11.35 8.07 -21.55
C THR A 185 -12.52 7.29 -22.16
N ASP A 186 -13.63 8.01 -22.39
CA ASP A 186 -14.86 7.50 -22.98
C ASP A 186 -15.05 7.89 -24.46
N ILE A 187 -13.99 8.40 -25.08
CA ILE A 187 -13.86 8.58 -26.53
C ILE A 187 -12.42 8.27 -26.95
N ASP A 188 -12.23 7.33 -27.87
CA ASP A 188 -10.91 6.96 -28.41
C ASP A 188 -11.10 6.14 -29.70
N ASP A 189 -10.04 6.04 -30.51
CA ASP A 189 -9.98 5.18 -31.69
C ASP A 189 -10.40 3.73 -31.39
N LYS A 190 -9.97 3.20 -30.23
CA LYS A 190 -10.31 1.83 -29.79
C LYS A 190 -11.78 1.68 -29.45
N ILE A 191 -12.40 2.70 -28.86
CA ILE A 191 -13.83 2.71 -28.53
C ILE A 191 -14.66 2.74 -29.81
N ILE A 192 -14.33 3.63 -30.75
CA ILE A 192 -15.03 3.75 -32.04
C ILE A 192 -14.94 2.43 -32.82
N LYS A 193 -13.73 1.87 -32.93
CA LYS A 193 -13.52 0.59 -33.62
C LYS A 193 -14.35 -0.53 -32.99
N ARG A 194 -14.30 -0.67 -31.66
CA ARG A 194 -15.00 -1.73 -30.96
C ARG A 194 -16.52 -1.58 -31.00
N ALA A 195 -17.01 -0.35 -30.96
CA ALA A 195 -18.44 -0.04 -31.07
C ALA A 195 -18.98 -0.46 -32.44
N ASN A 196 -18.22 -0.19 -33.50
CA ASN A 196 -18.54 -0.64 -34.87
C ASN A 196 -18.54 -2.17 -34.98
N GLU A 197 -17.54 -2.86 -34.39
CA GLU A 197 -17.50 -4.33 -34.35
C GLU A 197 -18.72 -4.95 -33.64
N MET A 198 -19.23 -4.28 -32.60
CA MET A 198 -20.37 -4.74 -31.80
C MET A 198 -21.73 -4.20 -32.27
N ASN A 199 -21.74 -3.37 -33.32
CA ASN A 199 -22.93 -2.70 -33.83
C ASN A 199 -23.73 -1.94 -32.74
N ILE A 200 -23.03 -1.22 -31.86
CA ILE A 200 -23.62 -0.33 -30.85
C ILE A 200 -22.98 1.06 -30.91
N SER A 201 -23.60 2.07 -30.29
CA SER A 201 -23.02 3.41 -30.28
C SER A 201 -21.75 3.46 -29.40
N PRO A 202 -20.72 4.26 -29.77
CA PRO A 202 -19.52 4.46 -28.95
C PRO A 202 -19.82 4.90 -27.51
N VAL A 203 -20.83 5.77 -27.34
CA VAL A 203 -21.26 6.24 -26.02
C VAL A 203 -21.84 5.11 -25.18
N ALA A 204 -22.68 4.25 -25.77
CA ALA A 204 -23.25 3.11 -25.05
C ALA A 204 -22.16 2.10 -24.66
N LEU A 205 -21.25 1.76 -25.57
CA LEU A 205 -20.10 0.89 -25.30
C LEU A 205 -19.28 1.43 -24.12
N ALA A 206 -18.94 2.72 -24.16
CA ALA A 206 -18.13 3.37 -23.13
C ALA A 206 -18.82 3.32 -21.76
N ARG A 207 -20.13 3.58 -21.69
CA ARG A 207 -20.89 3.52 -20.42
C ARG A 207 -20.95 2.10 -19.85
N ILE A 208 -21.11 1.08 -20.69
CA ILE A 208 -21.10 -0.33 -20.26
C ILE A 208 -19.75 -0.65 -19.61
N TYR A 209 -18.64 -0.36 -20.29
CA TYR A 209 -17.31 -0.71 -19.77
C TYR A 209 -16.80 0.22 -18.67
N GLU A 210 -17.32 1.45 -18.56
CA GLU A 210 -17.08 2.32 -17.40
C GLU A 210 -17.69 1.70 -16.14
N GLU A 211 -18.95 1.25 -16.22
CA GLU A 211 -19.62 0.61 -15.10
C GLU A 211 -18.97 -0.75 -14.76
N ASP A 212 -18.63 -1.52 -15.79
CA ASP A 212 -17.88 -2.78 -15.64
C ASP A 212 -16.55 -2.57 -14.91
N PHE A 213 -15.81 -1.52 -15.26
CA PHE A 213 -14.57 -1.13 -14.58
C PHE A 213 -14.80 -0.78 -13.11
N LYS A 214 -15.83 0.01 -12.80
CA LYS A 214 -16.15 0.38 -11.40
C LYS A 214 -16.49 -0.86 -10.56
N GLN A 215 -17.24 -1.80 -11.13
CA GLN A 215 -17.57 -3.06 -10.48
C GLN A 215 -16.32 -3.92 -10.25
N ASP A 216 -15.42 -4.01 -11.23
CA ASP A 216 -14.15 -4.71 -11.08
C ASP A 216 -13.27 -4.08 -9.98
N MET A 217 -13.21 -2.74 -9.91
CA MET A 217 -12.47 -2.03 -8.85
C MET A 217 -13.07 -2.29 -7.46
N ALA A 218 -14.40 -2.25 -7.35
CA ALA A 218 -15.11 -2.57 -6.12
C ALA A 218 -14.86 -4.02 -5.68
N ALA A 219 -14.89 -4.98 -6.60
CA ALA A 219 -14.60 -6.39 -6.32
C ALA A 219 -13.16 -6.62 -5.83
N LEU A 220 -12.22 -5.79 -6.28
CA LEU A 220 -10.82 -5.74 -5.80
C LEU A 220 -10.62 -4.92 -4.52
N LYS A 221 -11.71 -4.39 -3.94
CA LYS A 221 -11.71 -3.53 -2.74
C LYS A 221 -10.91 -2.21 -2.92
N VAL A 222 -10.77 -1.75 -4.16
CA VAL A 222 -10.21 -0.43 -4.47
C VAL A 222 -11.23 0.64 -4.11
N LEU A 223 -10.88 1.64 -3.28
CA LEU A 223 -11.85 2.71 -2.99
C LEU A 223 -12.06 3.56 -4.25
N PRO A 224 -13.27 4.07 -4.49
CA PRO A 224 -13.48 5.02 -5.58
C PRO A 224 -12.59 6.28 -5.40
N PRO A 225 -12.22 6.97 -6.49
CA PRO A 225 -11.67 8.31 -6.42
C PRO A 225 -12.75 9.28 -5.87
N THR A 226 -12.32 10.46 -5.45
CA THR A 226 -13.23 11.54 -5.03
C THR A 226 -14.18 11.92 -6.18
N VAL A 227 -13.65 12.00 -7.41
CA VAL A 227 -14.43 12.30 -8.61
C VAL A 227 -13.92 11.49 -9.80
N TYR A 228 -14.86 10.92 -10.56
CA TYR A 228 -14.61 10.45 -11.92
C TYR A 228 -14.98 11.55 -12.91
N MET A 229 -14.09 11.87 -13.85
CA MET A 229 -14.36 12.87 -14.88
C MET A 229 -14.20 12.24 -16.26
N ARG A 230 -15.25 12.30 -17.07
CA ARG A 230 -15.24 11.77 -18.42
C ARG A 230 -14.74 12.81 -19.41
N VAL A 231 -14.13 12.34 -20.48
CA VAL A 231 -13.62 13.21 -21.55
C VAL A 231 -14.77 13.88 -22.28
N THR A 232 -15.83 13.13 -22.62
CA THR A 232 -16.98 13.66 -23.36
C THR A 232 -17.71 14.79 -22.61
N ASP A 233 -17.66 14.81 -21.29
CA ASP A 233 -18.25 15.85 -20.44
C ASP A 233 -17.38 17.13 -20.36
N ASN A 234 -16.13 17.10 -20.85
CA ASN A 234 -15.14 18.18 -20.71
C ASN A 234 -14.63 18.75 -22.05
N ILE A 235 -15.33 18.48 -23.15
CA ILE A 235 -14.92 18.92 -24.50
C ILE A 235 -14.75 20.46 -24.62
N PRO A 236 -15.66 21.31 -24.08
CA PRO A 236 -15.47 22.76 -24.14
C PRO A 236 -14.17 23.23 -23.47
N GLN A 237 -13.84 22.64 -22.32
CA GLN A 237 -12.62 22.92 -21.57
C GLN A 237 -11.39 22.48 -22.38
N ILE A 238 -11.45 21.31 -23.02
CA ILE A 238 -10.35 20.81 -23.86
C ILE A 238 -10.10 21.75 -25.04
N ILE A 239 -11.15 22.17 -25.74
CA ILE A 239 -11.02 23.14 -26.85
C ILE A 239 -10.38 24.45 -26.34
N SER A 240 -10.78 24.94 -25.17
CA SER A 240 -10.19 26.15 -24.57
C SER A 240 -8.70 25.96 -24.19
N PHE A 241 -8.36 24.79 -23.66
CA PHE A 241 -6.98 24.41 -23.33
C PHE A 241 -6.10 24.44 -24.58
N ILE A 242 -6.56 23.81 -25.67
CA ILE A 242 -5.85 23.77 -26.95
C ILE A 242 -5.66 25.18 -27.54
N LYS A 243 -6.70 26.02 -27.50
CA LYS A 243 -6.58 27.43 -27.94
C LYS A 243 -5.46 28.16 -27.20
N THR A 244 -5.34 27.93 -25.90
CA THR A 244 -4.29 28.53 -25.07
C THR A 244 -2.91 28.05 -25.50
N ILE A 245 -2.73 26.74 -25.72
CA ILE A 245 -1.45 26.19 -26.23
C ILE A 245 -1.09 26.81 -27.60
N ILE A 246 -2.05 26.92 -28.52
CA ILE A 246 -1.83 27.57 -29.83
C ILE A 246 -1.42 29.03 -29.64
N SER A 247 -2.10 29.78 -28.77
CA SER A 247 -1.79 31.19 -28.53
C SER A 247 -0.38 31.42 -27.95
N SER A 248 0.17 30.42 -27.25
CA SER A 248 1.55 30.43 -26.76
C SER A 248 2.61 30.07 -27.81
N GLY A 249 2.19 29.73 -29.04
CA GLY A 249 3.06 29.32 -30.14
C GLY A 249 3.61 27.89 -30.05
N GLN A 250 3.03 27.05 -29.18
CA GLN A 250 3.48 25.67 -28.93
C GLN A 250 2.60 24.60 -29.59
N ALA A 251 1.61 25.03 -30.38
CA ALA A 251 0.77 24.15 -31.19
C ALA A 251 0.38 24.83 -32.50
N TYR A 252 -0.01 24.01 -33.48
CA TYR A 252 -0.45 24.49 -34.78
C TYR A 252 -1.63 23.66 -35.29
N ALA A 253 -2.56 24.33 -35.97
CA ALA A 253 -3.63 23.67 -36.72
C ALA A 253 -3.18 23.40 -38.16
N THR A 254 -3.64 22.30 -38.74
CA THR A 254 -3.41 21.95 -40.14
C THR A 254 -4.62 22.30 -41.00
N SER A 255 -4.44 22.38 -42.31
CA SER A 255 -5.55 22.59 -43.25
C SER A 255 -6.58 21.46 -43.24
N GLN A 256 -6.22 20.29 -42.70
CA GLN A 256 -7.11 19.13 -42.57
C GLN A 256 -7.96 19.18 -41.27
N GLY A 257 -7.72 20.16 -40.39
CA GLY A 257 -8.45 20.35 -39.14
C GLY A 257 -7.84 19.63 -37.93
N ASN A 258 -6.69 18.97 -38.10
CA ASN A 258 -5.91 18.45 -36.98
C ASN A 258 -5.21 19.60 -36.23
N VAL A 259 -4.95 19.41 -34.94
CA VAL A 259 -4.10 20.30 -34.15
C VAL A 259 -3.02 19.45 -33.48
N TYR A 260 -1.76 19.84 -33.66
CA TYR A 260 -0.61 19.16 -33.09
C TYR A 260 0.16 20.06 -32.13
N PHE A 261 0.73 19.45 -31.09
CA PHE A 261 1.74 20.08 -30.25
C PHE A 261 3.09 20.05 -30.97
N ASP A 262 3.77 21.19 -31.05
CA ASP A 262 5.07 21.33 -31.72
C ASP A 262 6.20 20.98 -30.75
N VAL A 263 6.61 19.70 -30.75
CA VAL A 263 7.64 19.21 -29.82
C VAL A 263 8.99 19.88 -30.10
N LYS A 264 9.25 20.23 -31.36
CA LYS A 264 10.49 20.89 -31.75
C LYS A 264 10.55 22.31 -31.21
N SER A 265 9.45 23.08 -31.23
CA SER A 265 9.41 24.42 -30.66
C SER A 265 9.52 24.42 -29.13
N TRP A 266 9.01 23.38 -28.45
CA TRP A 266 9.19 23.20 -27.00
C TRP A 266 10.64 22.84 -26.62
N GLY A 267 11.35 22.15 -27.52
CA GLY A 267 12.78 21.97 -27.48
C GLY A 267 13.27 21.15 -26.28
N LYS A 268 14.29 21.65 -25.58
CA LYS A 268 14.99 20.90 -24.52
C LYS A 268 14.17 20.64 -23.25
N ARG A 269 12.98 21.25 -23.14
CA ARG A 269 12.04 21.04 -22.02
C ARG A 269 11.28 19.72 -22.12
N TYR A 270 11.19 19.13 -23.31
CA TYR A 270 10.56 17.82 -23.53
C TYR A 270 11.48 16.67 -23.08
N GLY A 271 10.90 15.57 -22.57
CA GLY A 271 11.65 14.39 -22.13
C GLY A 271 12.05 14.44 -20.65
N VAL A 272 11.20 14.97 -19.79
CA VAL A 272 11.35 15.09 -18.34
C VAL A 272 11.40 13.71 -17.67
N LEU A 273 10.45 12.82 -17.99
CA LEU A 273 10.31 11.51 -17.33
C LEU A 273 11.28 10.50 -17.92
N THR A 274 11.31 10.37 -19.24
CA THR A 274 12.14 9.38 -19.94
C THR A 274 13.28 10.05 -20.73
N ALA A 275 14.41 9.34 -20.85
CA ALA A 275 15.40 9.75 -21.83
C ALA A 275 14.79 9.48 -23.22
N ILE A 276 14.62 10.54 -24.01
CA ILE A 276 14.05 10.43 -25.36
C ILE A 276 15.01 9.55 -26.18
N ASN A 277 14.60 8.32 -26.47
CA ASN A 277 15.34 7.50 -27.41
C ASN A 277 15.13 8.08 -28.82
N PRO A 278 16.19 8.21 -29.63
CA PRO A 278 16.04 8.73 -30.99
C PRO A 278 15.12 7.88 -31.88
N ASP A 279 14.95 6.58 -31.54
CA ASP A 279 14.23 5.58 -32.34
C ASP A 279 12.81 5.24 -31.84
N THR A 280 12.19 6.05 -30.98
CA THR A 280 10.78 5.80 -30.61
C THR A 280 9.89 6.00 -31.84
N GLN A 281 9.41 4.88 -32.35
CA GLN A 281 8.59 4.70 -33.54
C GLN A 281 7.46 5.74 -33.62
N ASP A 282 7.43 6.50 -34.71
CA ASP A 282 6.36 7.45 -35.02
C ASP A 282 5.01 6.74 -34.95
N GLU A 283 4.02 7.30 -34.23
CA GLU A 283 2.63 6.91 -34.47
C GLU A 283 2.35 7.06 -35.97
N ALA A 284 1.65 6.09 -36.56
CA ALA A 284 1.33 6.04 -37.99
C ALA A 284 1.09 7.47 -38.50
N ALA A 285 2.03 7.96 -39.31
CA ALA A 285 2.16 9.37 -39.57
C ALA A 285 0.90 9.87 -40.27
N ASP A 286 0.06 10.62 -39.55
CA ASP A 286 -0.75 11.63 -40.22
C ASP A 286 0.24 12.51 -41.00
N SER A 287 0.11 12.49 -42.33
CA SER A 287 1.09 13.07 -43.24
C SER A 287 1.17 14.59 -43.17
N ASP A 288 0.29 15.24 -42.40
CA ASP A 288 0.20 16.68 -42.22
C ASP A 288 0.95 17.21 -40.98
N LYS A 289 1.65 16.35 -40.22
CA LYS A 289 2.55 16.78 -39.16
C LYS A 289 3.77 17.50 -39.73
N ARG A 290 4.20 18.60 -39.08
CA ARG A 290 5.48 19.27 -39.37
C ARG A 290 6.68 18.40 -38.98
N HIS A 291 6.57 17.65 -37.87
CA HIS A 291 7.61 16.75 -37.38
C HIS A 291 7.01 15.43 -36.85
N GLY A 292 7.72 14.31 -37.03
CA GLY A 292 7.21 12.98 -36.63
C GLY A 292 6.87 12.85 -35.14
N LYS A 293 7.63 13.56 -34.28
CA LYS A 293 7.43 13.58 -32.82
C LYS A 293 6.23 14.42 -32.36
N ASP A 294 5.65 15.22 -33.24
CA ASP A 294 4.49 16.03 -32.89
C ASP A 294 3.28 15.12 -32.61
N PHE A 295 2.55 15.42 -31.53
CA PHE A 295 1.42 14.61 -31.07
C PHE A 295 0.11 15.40 -31.14
N ALA A 296 -0.97 14.68 -31.43
CA ALA A 296 -2.28 15.29 -31.65
C ALA A 296 -2.86 15.86 -30.34
N LEU A 297 -3.28 17.11 -30.38
CA LEU A 297 -4.15 17.74 -29.40
C LEU A 297 -5.62 17.62 -29.82
N TRP A 298 -5.89 17.75 -31.12
CA TRP A 298 -7.21 17.57 -31.72
C TRP A 298 -7.07 16.78 -33.01
N LYS A 299 -7.90 15.76 -33.19
CA LYS A 299 -7.95 14.94 -34.41
C LYS A 299 -9.20 15.32 -35.20
N ALA A 300 -9.03 15.64 -36.47
CA ALA A 300 -10.13 15.86 -37.39
C ALA A 300 -10.99 14.59 -37.52
N ALA A 301 -12.29 14.75 -37.57
CA ALA A 301 -13.22 13.63 -37.62
C ALA A 301 -13.22 12.98 -39.01
N LYS A 302 -13.21 11.65 -39.07
CA LYS A 302 -13.55 10.94 -40.31
C LYS A 302 -15.07 10.94 -40.52
N PRO A 303 -15.55 10.70 -41.76
CA PRO A 303 -16.98 10.61 -42.02
C PRO A 303 -17.68 9.64 -41.07
N GLN A 304 -18.82 10.06 -40.52
CA GLN A 304 -19.66 9.26 -39.61
C GLN A 304 -19.04 8.93 -38.23
N GLU A 305 -17.86 9.46 -37.90
CA GLU A 305 -17.32 9.35 -36.54
C GLU A 305 -18.01 10.32 -35.58
N LEU A 306 -18.12 9.92 -34.32
CA LEU A 306 -18.54 10.79 -33.23
C LEU A 306 -17.56 11.97 -33.10
N SER A 307 -18.08 13.19 -33.16
CA SER A 307 -17.28 14.40 -33.23
C SER A 307 -17.99 15.61 -32.65
N TRP A 308 -17.21 16.65 -32.35
CA TRP A 308 -17.66 17.93 -31.82
C TRP A 308 -17.19 19.07 -32.72
N ASN A 309 -17.97 20.15 -32.75
CA ASN A 309 -17.57 21.37 -33.43
C ASN A 309 -16.43 22.05 -32.66
N SER A 310 -15.43 22.52 -33.39
CA SER A 310 -14.30 23.28 -32.85
C SER A 310 -13.90 24.39 -33.82
N PRO A 311 -13.05 25.35 -33.41
CA PRO A 311 -12.50 26.36 -34.32
C PRO A 311 -11.71 25.80 -35.50
N TRP A 312 -11.29 24.53 -35.42
CA TRP A 312 -10.49 23.84 -36.44
C TRP A 312 -11.33 22.86 -37.26
N GLY A 313 -12.66 22.94 -37.16
CA GLY A 313 -13.59 22.01 -37.79
C GLY A 313 -14.08 20.91 -36.84
N LYS A 314 -14.82 19.94 -37.39
CA LYS A 314 -15.32 18.80 -36.62
C LYS A 314 -14.20 17.84 -36.28
N GLY A 315 -14.13 17.42 -35.02
CA GLY A 315 -13.11 16.48 -34.57
C GLY A 315 -13.35 15.98 -33.16
N ARG A 316 -12.29 15.45 -32.55
CA ARG A 316 -12.27 14.90 -31.20
C ARG A 316 -10.91 15.13 -30.55
N PRO A 317 -10.81 15.08 -29.21
CA PRO A 317 -9.54 15.27 -28.52
C PRO A 317 -8.52 14.17 -28.87
N GLY A 318 -7.23 14.52 -28.78
CA GLY A 318 -6.15 13.55 -28.72
C GLY A 318 -5.99 12.99 -27.30
N TRP A 319 -5.50 11.76 -27.19
CA TRP A 319 -5.47 11.01 -25.92
C TRP A 319 -4.80 11.76 -24.76
N HIS A 320 -3.72 12.52 -25.00
CA HIS A 320 -2.96 13.19 -23.94
C HIS A 320 -3.65 14.46 -23.41
N ILE A 321 -4.32 15.22 -24.28
CA ILE A 321 -4.90 16.53 -23.89
C ILE A 321 -6.07 16.38 -22.91
N GLU A 322 -6.69 15.20 -22.93
CA GLU A 322 -7.76 14.78 -22.03
C GLU A 322 -7.34 14.91 -20.57
N CYS A 323 -6.28 14.19 -20.18
CA CYS A 323 -5.79 14.15 -18.82
C CYS A 323 -5.23 15.50 -18.37
N SER A 324 -4.50 16.20 -19.24
CA SER A 324 -3.99 17.55 -18.97
C SER A 324 -5.11 18.53 -18.64
N THR A 325 -6.19 18.50 -19.43
CA THR A 325 -7.33 19.41 -19.22
C THR A 325 -8.08 19.06 -17.95
N ILE A 326 -8.42 17.78 -17.74
CA ILE A 326 -9.21 17.35 -16.58
C ILE A 326 -8.44 17.60 -15.28
N SER A 327 -7.17 17.20 -15.21
CA SER A 327 -6.34 17.44 -14.03
C SER A 327 -6.18 18.93 -13.73
N SER A 328 -5.96 19.76 -14.76
CA SER A 328 -5.85 21.22 -14.61
C SER A 328 -7.17 21.89 -14.26
N ALA A 329 -8.31 21.36 -14.71
CA ALA A 329 -9.63 21.91 -14.37
C ALA A 329 -9.92 21.80 -12.86
N VAL A 330 -9.38 20.77 -12.20
CA VAL A 330 -9.58 20.56 -10.76
C VAL A 330 -8.44 21.13 -9.92
N PHE A 331 -7.19 20.90 -10.31
CA PHE A 331 -6.01 21.20 -9.49
C PHE A 331 -5.20 22.41 -10.01
N GLY A 332 -5.56 22.95 -11.16
CA GLY A 332 -4.82 24.04 -11.80
C GLY A 332 -3.35 23.67 -12.01
N LYS A 333 -2.47 24.61 -11.68
CA LYS A 333 -1.01 24.43 -11.79
C LYS A 333 -0.39 23.64 -10.63
N GLN A 334 -1.17 23.30 -9.59
CA GLN A 334 -0.67 22.75 -8.33
C GLN A 334 -1.21 21.34 -8.10
N LEU A 335 -0.46 20.36 -8.61
CA LEU A 335 -0.75 18.94 -8.45
C LEU A 335 0.39 18.29 -7.66
N ASP A 336 0.07 17.66 -6.52
CA ASP A 336 1.08 16.95 -5.72
C ASP A 336 1.46 15.63 -6.40
N ILE A 337 0.50 14.73 -6.60
CA ILE A 337 0.75 13.35 -7.04
C ILE A 337 0.05 13.07 -8.37
N HIS A 338 0.78 12.52 -9.33
CA HIS A 338 0.25 12.00 -10.59
C HIS A 338 0.63 10.54 -10.78
N THR A 339 -0.34 9.67 -11.09
CA THR A 339 -0.12 8.21 -11.14
C THR A 339 -0.64 7.51 -12.38
N GLY A 340 0.07 6.46 -12.78
CA GLY A 340 -0.34 5.54 -13.83
C GLY A 340 0.59 4.34 -13.97
N GLY A 341 0.33 3.47 -14.96
CA GLY A 341 1.27 2.42 -15.34
C GLY A 341 2.57 3.01 -15.87
N ILE A 342 3.70 2.29 -15.75
CA ILE A 342 5.00 2.73 -16.28
C ILE A 342 4.99 2.93 -17.81
N ASP A 343 4.07 2.27 -18.52
CA ASP A 343 3.80 2.52 -19.93
C ASP A 343 3.17 3.88 -20.22
N LEU A 344 2.55 4.52 -19.23
CA LEU A 344 2.04 5.87 -19.38
C LEU A 344 3.14 6.93 -19.16
N ALA A 345 4.29 6.57 -18.57
CA ALA A 345 5.39 7.52 -18.40
C ALA A 345 5.84 8.13 -19.74
N PHE A 346 5.81 7.35 -20.82
CA PHE A 346 6.03 7.83 -22.17
C PHE A 346 5.18 7.05 -23.18
N PRO A 347 4.48 7.73 -24.12
CA PRO A 347 4.49 9.18 -24.32
C PRO A 347 3.48 9.95 -23.44
N HIS A 348 2.58 9.27 -22.72
CA HIS A 348 1.38 9.89 -22.16
C HIS A 348 1.65 11.02 -21.15
N HIS A 349 2.23 10.70 -19.98
CA HIS A 349 2.53 11.69 -18.95
C HIS A 349 3.61 12.69 -19.38
N GLU A 350 4.52 12.30 -20.27
CA GLU A 350 5.50 13.21 -20.87
C GLU A 350 4.81 14.31 -21.69
N ASN A 351 3.80 13.93 -22.48
CA ASN A 351 2.98 14.86 -23.24
C ASN A 351 2.10 15.72 -22.33
N GLU A 352 1.57 15.15 -21.24
CA GLU A 352 0.79 15.91 -20.27
C GLU A 352 1.62 16.99 -19.58
N ILE A 353 2.85 16.67 -19.15
CA ILE A 353 3.77 17.64 -18.58
C ILE A 353 4.01 18.79 -19.55
N ALA A 354 4.28 18.50 -20.82
CA ALA A 354 4.51 19.52 -21.84
C ALA A 354 3.26 20.40 -22.05
N GLN A 355 2.08 19.81 -22.19
CA GLN A 355 0.82 20.52 -22.37
C GLN A 355 0.50 21.42 -21.17
N CYS A 356 0.60 20.88 -19.95
CA CYS A 356 0.28 21.61 -18.72
C CYS A 356 1.30 22.70 -18.39
N GLU A 357 2.60 22.46 -18.56
CA GLU A 357 3.62 23.50 -18.32
C GLU A 357 3.47 24.67 -19.31
N VAL A 358 3.09 24.40 -20.56
CA VAL A 358 2.75 25.44 -21.53
C VAL A 358 1.50 26.20 -21.10
N TYR A 359 0.42 25.48 -20.80
CA TYR A 359 -0.87 26.08 -20.46
C TYR A 359 -0.81 26.95 -19.20
N HIS A 360 -0.18 26.46 -18.13
CA HIS A 360 -0.04 27.17 -16.86
C HIS A 360 1.12 28.16 -16.84
N GLN A 361 1.91 28.24 -17.92
CA GLN A 361 3.11 29.07 -18.03
C GLN A 361 4.08 28.86 -16.85
N CYS A 362 4.29 27.60 -16.46
CA CYS A 362 5.15 27.23 -15.34
C CYS A 362 6.35 26.38 -15.80
N GLU A 363 7.37 26.28 -14.94
CA GLU A 363 8.56 25.45 -15.20
C GLU A 363 8.42 24.01 -14.71
N GLN A 364 7.45 23.75 -13.83
CA GLN A 364 7.19 22.43 -13.26
C GLN A 364 5.69 22.29 -13.01
N TRP A 365 5.08 21.35 -13.73
CA TRP A 365 3.73 20.88 -13.45
C TRP A 365 3.77 19.43 -12.96
N GLY A 366 3.01 19.14 -11.90
CA GLY A 366 3.05 17.87 -11.17
C GLY A 366 4.34 17.70 -10.38
N ASN A 367 4.25 17.60 -9.06
CA ASN A 367 5.43 17.51 -8.21
C ASN A 367 6.00 16.09 -8.16
N TYR A 368 5.14 15.08 -8.04
CA TYR A 368 5.53 13.68 -7.88
C TYR A 368 4.82 12.78 -8.89
N PHE A 369 5.60 12.09 -9.72
CA PHE A 369 5.09 11.11 -10.69
C PHE A 369 5.43 9.70 -10.22
N LEU A 370 4.41 8.94 -9.80
CA LEU A 370 4.55 7.57 -9.31
C LEU A 370 4.00 6.61 -10.37
N HIS A 371 4.88 5.75 -10.90
CA HIS A 371 4.51 4.79 -11.92
C HIS A 371 4.55 3.36 -11.38
N SER A 372 3.48 2.59 -11.60
CA SER A 372 3.46 1.17 -11.24
C SER A 372 4.19 0.33 -12.29
N GLY A 373 5.06 -0.59 -11.87
CA GLY A 373 5.74 -1.49 -12.79
C GLY A 373 4.78 -2.45 -13.50
N HIS A 374 5.24 -2.98 -14.64
CA HIS A 374 4.44 -3.90 -15.46
C HIS A 374 4.10 -5.21 -14.75
N LEU A 375 2.97 -5.81 -15.14
CA LEU A 375 2.64 -7.20 -14.83
C LEU A 375 2.89 -8.07 -16.07
N HIS A 376 3.73 -9.10 -15.93
CA HIS A 376 4.01 -10.09 -16.97
C HIS A 376 3.45 -11.46 -16.53
N VAL A 377 3.16 -12.36 -17.46
CA VAL A 377 2.77 -13.75 -17.12
C VAL A 377 3.97 -14.67 -17.32
N LYS A 378 4.27 -15.56 -16.36
CA LYS A 378 5.38 -16.52 -16.44
C LYS A 378 5.37 -17.31 -17.75
N GLY A 379 6.54 -17.38 -18.41
CA GLY A 379 6.70 -18.03 -19.71
C GLY A 379 6.41 -17.13 -20.93
N SER A 380 5.90 -15.91 -20.71
CA SER A 380 5.79 -14.87 -21.73
C SER A 380 6.76 -13.73 -21.40
N LYS A 381 7.74 -13.46 -22.27
CA LYS A 381 8.53 -12.22 -22.20
C LYS A 381 7.68 -10.98 -22.56
N GLU A 382 6.48 -11.19 -23.10
CA GLU A 382 5.58 -10.13 -23.52
C GLU A 382 4.63 -9.72 -22.39
N LYS A 383 4.46 -8.40 -22.24
CA LYS A 383 3.50 -7.75 -21.34
C LYS A 383 2.08 -8.26 -21.62
N MET A 384 1.28 -8.41 -20.56
CA MET A 384 -0.16 -8.65 -20.71
C MET A 384 -0.81 -7.44 -21.39
N SER A 385 -1.38 -7.65 -22.58
CA SER A 385 -2.07 -6.57 -23.30
C SER A 385 -3.25 -7.09 -24.11
N LYS A 386 -4.26 -6.23 -24.28
CA LYS A 386 -5.44 -6.53 -25.10
C LYS A 386 -5.07 -6.81 -26.57
N SER A 387 -4.06 -6.14 -27.10
CA SER A 387 -3.56 -6.33 -28.48
C SER A 387 -2.97 -7.72 -28.71
N LEU A 388 -2.35 -8.32 -27.69
CA LEU A 388 -1.76 -9.66 -27.77
C LEU A 388 -2.76 -10.78 -27.42
N LYS A 389 -4.00 -10.43 -27.06
CA LYS A 389 -5.06 -11.36 -26.62
C LYS A 389 -4.62 -12.34 -25.51
N ASN A 390 -3.56 -12.00 -24.78
CA ASN A 390 -2.93 -12.84 -23.76
C ASN A 390 -3.27 -12.37 -22.33
N TYR A 391 -4.47 -11.81 -22.15
CA TYR A 391 -4.88 -11.19 -20.89
C TYR A 391 -5.89 -12.01 -20.11
N ILE A 392 -5.79 -11.90 -18.79
CA ILE A 392 -6.75 -12.46 -17.84
C ILE A 392 -7.62 -11.31 -17.36
N THR A 393 -8.92 -11.39 -17.59
CA THR A 393 -9.88 -10.40 -17.07
C THR A 393 -9.91 -10.47 -15.54
N ILE A 394 -10.28 -9.36 -14.89
CA ILE A 394 -10.41 -9.34 -13.43
C ILE A 394 -11.47 -10.34 -12.96
N LYS A 395 -12.60 -10.42 -13.68
CA LYS A 395 -13.67 -11.38 -13.41
C LYS A 395 -13.19 -12.82 -13.47
N ASP A 396 -12.46 -13.21 -14.52
CA ASP A 396 -11.95 -14.58 -14.65
C ASP A 396 -10.89 -14.92 -13.61
N PHE A 397 -10.06 -13.95 -13.24
CA PHE A 397 -9.12 -14.09 -12.14
C PHE A 397 -9.85 -14.31 -10.81
N LEU A 398 -10.87 -13.51 -10.51
CA LEU A 398 -11.61 -13.57 -9.25
C LEU A 398 -12.45 -14.85 -9.07
N LYS A 399 -12.72 -15.60 -10.16
CA LYS A 399 -13.27 -16.96 -10.07
C LYS A 399 -12.31 -17.96 -9.41
N LYS A 400 -11.00 -17.71 -9.46
CA LYS A 400 -9.94 -18.63 -9.01
C LYS A 400 -9.21 -18.16 -7.76
N CYS A 401 -9.02 -16.84 -7.62
CA CYS A 401 -8.28 -16.24 -6.52
C CYS A 401 -9.12 -15.13 -5.88
N SER A 402 -9.07 -14.98 -4.56
CA SER A 402 -9.78 -13.90 -3.88
C SER A 402 -9.08 -12.55 -4.08
N SER A 403 -9.82 -11.46 -3.85
CA SER A 403 -9.23 -10.12 -3.84
C SER A 403 -8.15 -9.97 -2.77
N ASP A 404 -8.32 -10.56 -1.58
CA ASP A 404 -7.31 -10.54 -0.53
C ASP A 404 -6.02 -11.26 -0.93
N GLN A 405 -6.13 -12.39 -1.66
CA GLN A 405 -4.95 -13.09 -2.21
C GLN A 405 -4.21 -12.21 -3.23
N PHE A 406 -4.95 -11.51 -4.09
CA PHE A 406 -4.34 -10.58 -5.04
C PHE A 406 -3.72 -9.36 -4.37
N ARG A 407 -4.36 -8.80 -3.34
CA ARG A 407 -3.79 -7.70 -2.57
C ARG A 407 -2.53 -8.13 -1.83
N MET A 408 -2.52 -9.31 -1.22
CA MET A 408 -1.30 -9.89 -0.63
C MET A 408 -0.19 -10.02 -1.68
N PHE A 409 -0.50 -10.53 -2.87
CA PHE A 409 0.43 -10.58 -3.99
C PHE A 409 1.00 -9.18 -4.34
N CYS A 410 0.14 -8.16 -4.42
CA CYS A 410 0.58 -6.77 -4.67
C CYS A 410 1.49 -6.21 -3.56
N LEU A 411 1.31 -6.61 -2.30
CA LEU A 411 2.12 -6.16 -1.16
C LEU A 411 3.54 -6.76 -1.16
N ARG A 412 3.77 -7.88 -1.85
CA ARG A 412 5.06 -8.60 -1.82
C ARG A 412 6.20 -7.93 -2.57
N GLY A 413 5.90 -6.97 -3.45
CA GLY A 413 6.90 -6.25 -4.23
C GLY A 413 6.69 -4.74 -4.18
N ARG A 414 7.73 -3.98 -4.52
CA ARG A 414 7.60 -2.53 -4.67
C ARG A 414 6.60 -2.22 -5.78
N TYR A 415 5.77 -1.19 -5.57
CA TYR A 415 4.75 -0.82 -6.54
C TYR A 415 5.34 -0.49 -7.93
N SER A 416 6.54 0.10 -7.93
CA SER A 416 7.29 0.54 -9.11
C SER A 416 8.03 -0.59 -9.84
N SER A 417 8.15 -1.77 -9.23
CA SER A 417 8.84 -2.91 -9.83
C SER A 417 7.92 -3.68 -10.77
N ALA A 418 8.49 -4.15 -11.88
CA ALA A 418 7.84 -5.15 -12.71
C ALA A 418 7.66 -6.43 -11.89
N VAL A 419 6.50 -7.07 -12.01
CA VAL A 419 6.20 -8.33 -11.31
C VAL A 419 5.71 -9.37 -12.29
N GLU A 420 6.15 -10.60 -12.06
CA GLU A 420 5.73 -11.77 -12.79
C GLU A 420 4.55 -12.43 -12.07
N PHE A 421 3.44 -12.56 -12.77
CA PHE A 421 2.29 -13.33 -12.37
C PHE A 421 2.49 -14.79 -12.78
N SER A 422 2.44 -15.67 -11.79
CA SER A 422 2.51 -17.12 -11.93
C SER A 422 1.67 -17.80 -10.86
N GLU A 423 1.32 -19.07 -11.09
CA GLU A 423 0.67 -19.90 -10.06
C GLU A 423 1.51 -19.95 -8.78
N GLU A 424 2.83 -20.07 -8.92
CA GLU A 424 3.80 -20.06 -7.80
C GLU A 424 3.73 -18.75 -6.99
N SER A 425 3.81 -17.59 -7.66
CA SER A 425 3.74 -16.29 -6.99
C SER A 425 2.39 -16.04 -6.29
N MET A 426 1.31 -16.61 -6.83
CA MET A 426 0.00 -16.54 -6.19
C MET A 426 -0.11 -17.52 -5.03
N GLU A 427 0.50 -18.71 -5.13
CA GLU A 427 0.53 -19.68 -4.04
C GLU A 427 1.32 -19.16 -2.85
N ASP A 428 2.42 -18.43 -3.08
CA ASP A 428 3.15 -17.73 -2.02
C ASP A 428 2.26 -16.72 -1.28
N ALA A 429 1.43 -15.96 -1.99
CA ALA A 429 0.48 -15.03 -1.39
C ALA A 429 -0.60 -15.76 -0.57
N LYS A 430 -1.10 -16.90 -1.06
CA LYS A 430 -2.05 -17.74 -0.32
C LYS A 430 -1.44 -18.34 0.93
N ASN A 431 -0.22 -18.87 0.85
CA ASN A 431 0.49 -19.48 1.96
C ASN A 431 0.72 -18.47 3.09
N LEU A 432 1.07 -17.22 2.77
CA LEU A 432 1.19 -16.17 3.77
C LEU A 432 -0.14 -15.87 4.45
N LEU A 433 -1.22 -15.72 3.68
CA LEU A 433 -2.56 -15.50 4.23
C LEU A 433 -2.97 -16.65 5.14
N GLN A 434 -2.73 -17.89 4.74
CA GLN A 434 -3.01 -19.07 5.54
C GLN A 434 -2.18 -19.09 6.83
N ALA A 435 -0.90 -18.72 6.77
CA ALA A 435 -0.04 -18.63 7.96
C ALA A 435 -0.56 -17.57 8.95
N ILE A 436 -1.01 -16.42 8.45
CA ILE A 436 -1.64 -15.37 9.27
C ILE A 436 -2.93 -15.90 9.91
N SER A 437 -3.82 -16.51 9.13
CA SER A 437 -5.07 -17.07 9.64
C SER A 437 -4.84 -18.19 10.65
N SER A 438 -3.84 -19.05 10.44
CA SER A 438 -3.48 -20.10 11.42
C SER A 438 -3.01 -19.50 12.73
N PHE A 439 -2.12 -18.50 12.68
CA PHE A 439 -1.67 -17.81 13.87
C PHE A 439 -2.83 -17.17 14.63
N ILE A 440 -3.72 -16.44 13.95
CA ILE A 440 -4.89 -15.81 14.58
C ILE A 440 -5.77 -16.87 15.25
N ARG A 441 -6.03 -18.00 14.58
CA ARG A 441 -6.81 -19.10 15.15
C ARG A 441 -6.15 -19.69 16.40
N ASP A 442 -4.86 -19.99 16.34
CA ASP A 442 -4.13 -20.64 17.43
C ASP A 442 -3.99 -19.67 18.61
N ALA A 443 -3.74 -18.39 18.35
CA ALA A 443 -3.74 -17.34 19.36
C ALA A 443 -5.13 -17.15 19.98
N ASN A 444 -6.21 -17.20 19.20
CA ASN A 444 -7.58 -17.16 19.73
C ASN A 444 -7.90 -18.38 20.60
N ALA A 445 -7.47 -19.59 20.21
CA ALA A 445 -7.60 -20.77 21.07
C ALA A 445 -6.83 -20.59 22.39
N TYR A 446 -5.63 -20.01 22.33
CA TYR A 446 -4.87 -19.58 23.50
C TYR A 446 -5.52 -18.42 24.27
N ILE A 447 -6.39 -17.60 23.69
CA ILE A 447 -7.15 -16.57 24.44
C ILE A 447 -8.42 -17.15 25.07
N LYS A 448 -8.96 -18.27 24.54
CA LYS A 448 -10.24 -18.87 24.98
C LYS A 448 -10.15 -19.99 26.02
N GLY A 449 -8.99 -20.58 26.22
CA GLY A 449 -8.80 -21.70 27.17
C GLY A 449 -8.46 -22.99 26.46
N GLN A 450 -8.55 -23.00 25.13
CA GLN A 450 -8.63 -24.19 24.30
C GLN A 450 -7.26 -24.71 23.88
N LEU A 451 -6.23 -23.86 23.94
CA LEU A 451 -4.84 -24.23 23.69
C LEU A 451 -4.03 -24.08 24.98
N VAL A 452 -3.47 -25.20 25.44
CA VAL A 452 -2.56 -25.29 26.59
C VAL A 452 -1.12 -25.35 26.05
N CYS A 453 -0.28 -24.41 26.48
CA CYS A 453 1.12 -24.31 26.10
C CYS A 453 2.00 -24.00 27.33
N ASP A 454 3.32 -24.03 27.14
CA ASP A 454 4.27 -23.55 28.14
C ASP A 454 4.00 -22.07 28.52
N PRO A 455 4.50 -21.61 29.69
CA PRO A 455 4.37 -20.23 30.10
C PRO A 455 4.90 -19.27 29.02
N VAL A 456 4.02 -18.36 28.58
CA VAL A 456 4.33 -17.40 27.53
C VAL A 456 5.19 -16.27 28.08
N ARG A 457 6.27 -15.93 27.37
CA ARG A 457 7.12 -14.76 27.66
C ARG A 457 6.50 -13.47 27.12
N GLU A 458 5.58 -12.89 27.88
CA GLU A 458 4.87 -11.66 27.51
C GLU A 458 5.79 -10.46 27.32
N ASP A 459 6.81 -10.32 28.16
CA ASP A 459 7.79 -9.23 28.09
C ASP A 459 8.41 -9.15 26.68
N ILE A 460 8.80 -10.30 26.14
CA ILE A 460 9.37 -10.42 24.80
C ILE A 460 8.30 -10.12 23.73
N LEU A 461 7.07 -10.62 23.88
CA LEU A 461 6.02 -10.42 22.88
C LEU A 461 5.55 -8.96 22.80
N TRP A 462 5.47 -8.25 23.93
CA TRP A 462 5.17 -6.82 23.97
C TRP A 462 6.27 -5.99 23.31
N GLU A 463 7.53 -6.29 23.62
CA GLU A 463 8.68 -5.65 22.98
C GLU A 463 8.65 -5.87 21.45
N ARG A 464 8.38 -7.10 21.02
CA ARG A 464 8.27 -7.44 19.59
C ARG A 464 7.15 -6.67 18.92
N LEU A 465 5.96 -6.62 19.52
CA LEU A 465 4.82 -5.86 18.99
C LEU A 465 5.16 -4.37 18.85
N ALA A 466 5.80 -3.77 19.85
CA ALA A 466 6.23 -2.37 19.80
C ALA A 466 7.24 -2.12 18.66
N ASN A 467 8.25 -2.98 18.53
CA ASN A 467 9.26 -2.90 17.47
C ASN A 467 8.66 -3.10 16.07
N THR A 468 7.69 -4.02 15.93
CA THR A 468 6.97 -4.23 14.66
C THR A 468 6.21 -2.96 14.27
N LYS A 469 5.52 -2.28 15.20
CA LYS A 469 4.81 -1.02 14.92
C LYS A 469 5.74 0.07 14.38
N VAL A 470 6.91 0.24 15.00
CA VAL A 470 7.93 1.19 14.55
C VAL A 470 8.46 0.81 13.17
N THR A 471 8.78 -0.47 12.96
CA THR A 471 9.31 -0.98 11.70
C THR A 471 8.32 -0.80 10.56
N VAL A 472 7.04 -1.09 10.79
CA VAL A 472 5.97 -0.90 9.79
C VAL A 472 5.84 0.56 9.39
N LYS A 473 5.80 1.49 10.36
CA LYS A 473 5.71 2.92 10.04
C LYS A 473 6.93 3.41 9.26
N ALA A 474 8.13 3.00 9.66
CA ALA A 474 9.37 3.32 8.94
C ALA A 474 9.46 2.68 7.55
N ALA A 475 8.83 1.52 7.35
CA ALA A 475 8.72 0.87 6.04
C ALA A 475 7.83 1.67 5.10
N PHE A 476 6.65 2.06 5.57
CA PHE A 476 5.74 2.87 4.78
C PHE A 476 6.25 4.29 4.50
N ALA A 477 7.03 4.88 5.41
CA ALA A 477 7.65 6.18 5.21
C ALA A 477 8.73 6.17 4.12
N ASP A 478 9.33 5.02 3.84
CA ASP A 478 10.39 4.88 2.83
C ASP A 478 9.84 4.24 1.55
N ASP A 479 9.30 5.07 0.67
CA ASP A 479 8.79 4.71 -0.65
C ASP A 479 7.72 3.61 -0.61
N PHE A 480 6.85 3.69 0.40
CA PHE A 480 5.75 2.76 0.62
C PHE A 480 6.19 1.29 0.59
N ASP A 481 7.27 0.94 1.31
CA ASP A 481 7.86 -0.41 1.31
C ASP A 481 6.95 -1.45 2.01
N THR A 482 5.95 -1.92 1.27
CA THR A 482 4.96 -2.90 1.74
C THR A 482 5.58 -4.26 2.02
N SER A 483 6.64 -4.64 1.28
CA SER A 483 7.28 -5.95 1.43
C SER A 483 7.98 -6.03 2.79
N ARG A 484 8.71 -4.98 3.18
CA ARG A 484 9.33 -4.89 4.51
C ARG A 484 8.30 -4.79 5.63
N ALA A 485 7.20 -4.07 5.42
CA ALA A 485 6.10 -4.01 6.39
C ALA A 485 5.48 -5.40 6.64
N VAL A 486 5.16 -6.15 5.56
CA VAL A 486 4.63 -7.52 5.66
C VAL A 486 5.66 -8.45 6.32
N ALA A 487 6.95 -8.34 6.00
CA ALA A 487 7.99 -9.13 6.64
C ALA A 487 8.05 -8.91 8.16
N ALA A 488 7.90 -7.67 8.63
CA ALA A 488 7.86 -7.35 10.06
C ALA A 488 6.65 -7.96 10.78
N ILE A 489 5.49 -8.04 10.10
CA ILE A 489 4.30 -8.73 10.61
C ILE A 489 4.54 -10.25 10.68
N MET A 490 5.13 -10.84 9.63
CA MET A 490 5.44 -12.27 9.61
C MET A 490 6.48 -12.67 10.67
N ASP A 491 7.45 -11.80 10.97
CA ASP A 491 8.42 -12.00 12.06
C ASP A 491 7.71 -12.01 13.44
N LEU A 492 6.77 -11.09 13.66
CA LEU A 492 5.95 -11.07 14.87
C LEU A 492 5.13 -12.37 15.02
N ILE A 493 4.49 -12.82 13.92
CA ILE A 493 3.75 -14.08 13.88
C ILE A 493 4.66 -15.27 14.19
N HIS A 494 5.87 -15.30 13.61
CA HIS A 494 6.85 -16.35 13.88
C HIS A 494 7.20 -16.44 15.37
N HIS A 495 7.49 -15.31 16.00
CA HIS A 495 7.80 -15.25 17.42
C HIS A 495 6.60 -15.61 18.31
N GLY A 496 5.39 -15.17 17.94
CA GLY A 496 4.16 -15.54 18.63
C GLY A 496 3.87 -17.04 18.57
N ASN A 497 3.99 -17.66 17.39
CA ASN A 497 3.79 -19.10 17.20
C ASN A 497 4.78 -19.95 18.01
N ARG A 498 6.03 -19.50 18.17
CA ARG A 498 7.03 -20.23 18.96
C ARG A 498 6.67 -20.41 20.43
N GLN A 499 5.82 -19.53 20.96
CA GLN A 499 5.33 -19.54 22.34
C GLN A 499 4.00 -20.31 22.48
N LEU A 500 3.29 -20.59 21.37
CA LEU A 500 2.01 -21.34 21.36
C LEU A 500 2.17 -22.84 21.13
N LYS A 501 3.31 -23.42 21.51
CA LYS A 501 3.53 -24.87 21.32
C LYS A 501 2.69 -25.66 22.31
N ALA A 502 1.79 -26.51 21.79
CA ALA A 502 0.92 -27.32 22.61
C ALA A 502 1.70 -28.26 23.53
N VAL A 503 1.29 -28.35 24.80
CA VAL A 503 1.85 -29.28 25.79
C VAL A 503 0.75 -30.16 26.38
N THR A 504 1.13 -31.36 26.84
CA THR A 504 0.17 -32.38 27.33
C THR A 504 -0.17 -32.25 28.81
N LYS A 505 0.55 -31.39 29.56
CA LYS A 505 0.32 -31.15 30.99
C LYS A 505 0.21 -29.65 31.25
N ASP A 506 -0.83 -29.24 31.95
CA ASP A 506 -1.00 -27.87 32.42
C ASP A 506 0.06 -27.58 33.50
N ALA A 507 0.93 -26.60 33.26
CA ALA A 507 1.97 -26.19 34.19
C ALA A 507 1.43 -25.34 35.36
N GLY A 508 0.13 -25.03 35.39
CA GLY A 508 -0.51 -24.25 36.45
C GLY A 508 -0.08 -22.77 36.48
N SER A 509 0.61 -22.28 35.44
CA SER A 509 0.98 -20.87 35.34
C SER A 509 -0.22 -20.01 34.94
N PRO A 510 -0.44 -18.84 35.56
CA PRO A 510 -1.52 -17.95 35.17
C PRO A 510 -1.38 -17.55 33.69
N ARG A 511 -2.47 -17.74 32.95
CA ARG A 511 -2.49 -17.51 31.51
C ARG A 511 -2.86 -16.07 31.18
N SER A 512 -1.90 -15.28 30.72
CA SER A 512 -2.19 -13.93 30.23
C SER A 512 -2.51 -13.93 28.74
N SER A 513 -3.75 -13.58 28.41
CA SER A 513 -4.27 -13.53 27.04
C SER A 513 -4.09 -12.17 26.35
N VAL A 514 -3.75 -11.12 27.10
CA VAL A 514 -3.81 -9.73 26.64
C VAL A 514 -2.82 -9.43 25.51
N VAL A 515 -1.60 -9.97 25.60
CA VAL A 515 -0.56 -9.73 24.57
C VAL A 515 -0.95 -10.32 23.23
N TYR A 516 -1.54 -11.52 23.20
CA TYR A 516 -2.02 -12.13 21.97
C TYR A 516 -3.24 -11.40 21.40
N GLY A 517 -4.17 -10.96 22.25
CA GLY A 517 -5.28 -10.12 21.81
C GLY A 517 -4.80 -8.83 21.14
N SER A 518 -3.74 -8.21 21.69
CA SER A 518 -3.13 -7.01 21.13
C SER A 518 -2.37 -7.26 19.82
N ILE A 519 -1.69 -8.40 19.70
CA ILE A 519 -1.03 -8.81 18.46
C ILE A 519 -2.07 -9.09 17.37
N ILE A 520 -3.14 -9.84 17.67
CA ILE A 520 -4.23 -10.13 16.72
C ILE A 520 -4.86 -8.82 16.25
N SER A 521 -5.27 -7.95 17.18
CA SER A 521 -5.87 -6.66 16.86
C SER A 521 -4.97 -5.80 15.96
N TYR A 522 -3.65 -5.79 16.24
CA TYR A 522 -2.71 -5.06 15.41
C TYR A 522 -2.56 -5.66 14.00
N ILE A 523 -2.46 -6.99 13.87
CA ILE A 523 -2.35 -7.68 12.58
C ILE A 523 -3.61 -7.46 11.73
N GLU A 524 -4.79 -7.66 12.33
CA GLU A 524 -6.07 -7.43 11.65
C GLU A 524 -6.22 -5.96 11.26
N GLY A 525 -5.88 -5.04 12.16
CA GLY A 525 -5.89 -3.60 11.89
C GLY A 525 -4.94 -3.21 10.76
N PHE A 526 -3.74 -3.79 10.72
CA PHE A 526 -2.75 -3.57 9.65
C PHE A 526 -3.30 -3.95 8.28
N PHE A 527 -3.79 -5.17 8.11
CA PHE A 527 -4.29 -5.65 6.83
C PHE A 527 -5.64 -5.01 6.43
N SER A 528 -6.51 -4.75 7.41
CA SER A 528 -7.75 -4.00 7.21
C SER A 528 -7.49 -2.59 6.71
N ALA A 529 -6.50 -1.88 7.29
CA ALA A 529 -6.08 -0.57 6.80
C ALA A 529 -5.63 -0.63 5.34
N LEU A 530 -4.98 -1.72 4.93
CA LEU A 530 -4.56 -1.99 3.55
C LEU A 530 -5.66 -2.62 2.67
N GLY A 531 -6.92 -2.60 3.11
CA GLY A 531 -8.08 -3.04 2.32
C GLY A 531 -8.24 -4.55 2.20
N MET A 532 -7.67 -5.31 3.14
CA MET A 532 -7.81 -6.75 3.20
C MET A 532 -8.70 -7.17 4.37
N SER A 533 -9.42 -8.28 4.20
CA SER A 533 -10.34 -8.78 5.23
C SER A 533 -9.97 -10.21 5.59
N PHE A 534 -9.72 -10.46 6.87
CA PHE A 534 -9.71 -11.83 7.39
C PHE A 534 -11.12 -12.16 7.83
N GLU A 535 -11.97 -12.54 6.87
CA GLU A 535 -13.27 -13.09 7.23
C GLU A 535 -13.05 -14.37 8.05
N GLU A 536 -13.57 -14.40 9.28
CA GLU A 536 -13.90 -15.64 9.96
C GLU A 536 -14.93 -16.37 9.09
N ARG A 537 -14.45 -17.27 8.22
CA ARG A 537 -15.34 -18.26 7.61
C ARG A 537 -15.92 -19.12 8.73
N GLN A 538 -17.15 -18.76 9.13
CA GLN A 538 -18.09 -19.53 9.94
C GLN A 538 -17.59 -19.92 11.35
N VAL A 539 -17.85 -19.05 12.32
CA VAL A 539 -18.17 -19.50 13.70
C VAL A 539 -19.46 -18.80 14.12
N ALA A 540 -20.41 -19.59 14.61
CA ALA A 540 -21.74 -19.18 15.00
C ALA A 540 -21.74 -17.90 15.85
N VAL A 541 -22.44 -16.88 15.35
CA VAL A 541 -22.82 -15.69 16.11
C VAL A 541 -23.77 -16.15 17.23
N GLY A 542 -23.29 -16.17 18.47
CA GLY A 542 -24.16 -16.45 19.62
C GLY A 542 -23.50 -16.56 20.99
N GLY A 543 -22.21 -16.91 21.11
CA GLY A 543 -21.60 -17.14 22.45
C GLY A 543 -20.14 -16.73 22.65
N ASP A 544 -19.39 -16.47 21.58
CA ASP A 544 -17.92 -16.50 21.63
C ASP A 544 -17.27 -15.17 22.06
N LYS A 545 -17.89 -14.02 21.78
CA LYS A 545 -17.35 -12.70 22.13
C LYS A 545 -17.38 -12.41 23.65
N SER A 546 -18.36 -12.96 24.35
CA SER A 546 -18.53 -12.78 25.81
C SER A 546 -17.42 -13.50 26.60
N ALA A 547 -17.01 -14.70 26.16
CA ALA A 547 -15.93 -15.46 26.78
C ALA A 547 -14.57 -14.80 26.60
N VAL A 548 -14.27 -14.26 25.40
CA VAL A 548 -13.03 -13.53 25.13
C VAL A 548 -12.93 -12.26 25.98
N LEU A 549 -14.01 -11.47 26.03
CA LEU A 549 -14.06 -10.27 26.87
C LEU A 549 -13.85 -10.63 28.34
N SER A 550 -14.56 -11.64 28.85
CA SER A 550 -14.44 -12.09 30.24
C SER A 550 -13.00 -12.48 30.60
N ASN A 551 -12.30 -13.22 29.74
CA ASN A 551 -10.91 -13.60 29.98
C ASN A 551 -9.95 -12.40 30.00
N VAL A 552 -10.18 -11.40 29.14
CA VAL A 552 -9.36 -10.18 29.12
C VAL A 552 -9.61 -9.33 30.38
N ILE A 553 -10.87 -9.18 30.78
CA ILE A 553 -11.23 -8.44 32.00
C ILE A 553 -10.66 -9.15 33.25
N GLU A 554 -10.77 -10.47 33.33
CA GLU A 554 -10.20 -11.26 34.42
C GLU A 554 -8.69 -11.01 34.58
N GLU A 555 -7.93 -11.02 33.48
CA GLU A 555 -6.49 -10.75 33.53
C GLU A 555 -6.16 -9.29 33.91
N LEU A 556 -6.94 -8.32 33.41
CA LEU A 556 -6.78 -6.91 33.82
C LEU A 556 -7.04 -6.73 35.32
N VAL A 557 -8.09 -7.37 35.85
CA VAL A 557 -8.45 -7.32 37.27
C VAL A 557 -7.39 -8.03 38.12
N ARG A 558 -6.86 -9.16 37.65
CA ARG A 558 -5.77 -9.90 38.29
C ARG A 558 -4.47 -9.08 38.33
N PHE A 559 -4.08 -8.45 37.21
CA PHE A 559 -2.91 -7.58 37.15
C PHE A 559 -3.07 -6.38 38.10
N ARG A 560 -4.22 -5.69 38.04
CA ARG A 560 -4.56 -4.61 38.97
C ARG A 560 -4.45 -5.07 40.43
N SER A 561 -4.94 -6.26 40.75
CA SER A 561 -4.86 -6.84 42.10
C SER A 561 -3.41 -7.02 42.55
N LYS A 562 -2.52 -7.52 41.68
CA LYS A 562 -1.09 -7.67 41.99
C LYS A 562 -0.41 -6.31 42.22
N VAL A 563 -0.68 -5.33 41.36
CA VAL A 563 -0.13 -3.96 41.50
C VAL A 563 -0.64 -3.31 42.79
N ARG A 564 -1.93 -3.40 43.07
CA ARG A 564 -2.54 -2.91 44.32
C ARG A 564 -1.96 -3.61 45.55
N HIS A 565 -1.79 -4.93 45.49
CA HIS A 565 -1.19 -5.69 46.59
C HIS A 565 0.26 -5.26 46.84
N TYR A 566 1.08 -5.15 45.80
CA TYR A 566 2.45 -4.62 45.90
C TYR A 566 2.47 -3.20 46.47
N ALA A 567 1.56 -2.33 46.03
CA ALA A 567 1.45 -0.96 46.53
C ALA A 567 1.09 -0.90 48.03
N LEU A 568 0.31 -1.86 48.51
CA LEU A 568 -0.13 -1.95 49.91
C LEU A 568 0.79 -2.82 50.80
N ALA A 569 1.65 -3.66 50.22
CA ALA A 569 2.52 -4.58 50.95
C ALA A 569 3.60 -3.84 51.75
N LEU A 570 3.72 -4.21 53.03
CA LEU A 570 4.81 -3.77 53.91
C LEU A 570 6.03 -4.68 53.71
N PRO A 571 7.27 -4.17 53.82
CA PRO A 571 8.46 -5.02 53.89
C PRO A 571 8.34 -5.89 55.15
N GLU A 572 8.35 -7.21 55.01
CA GLU A 572 8.42 -8.11 56.16
C GLU A 572 9.78 -7.99 56.85
N ALA A 573 9.76 -8.04 58.18
CA ALA A 573 10.95 -8.10 59.03
C ALA A 573 11.63 -9.48 58.91
N ALA A 574 12.24 -9.76 57.76
CA ALA A 574 13.10 -10.92 57.57
C ALA A 574 14.56 -10.46 57.65
N ASP A 575 15.06 -10.22 58.87
CA ASP A 575 16.48 -10.29 59.27
C ASP A 575 16.66 -9.76 60.72
N ALA A 576 15.96 -10.34 61.69
CA ALA A 576 16.25 -10.10 63.10
C ALA A 576 16.48 -11.45 63.80
N ALA A 577 17.75 -11.83 63.91
CA ALA A 577 18.19 -12.84 64.87
C ALA A 577 17.79 -12.37 66.30
N PRO A 578 17.42 -13.29 67.20
CA PRO A 578 17.02 -12.92 68.54
C PRO A 578 18.26 -12.51 69.34
N VAL A 579 18.36 -11.22 69.68
CA VAL A 579 19.30 -10.75 70.69
C VAL A 579 18.49 -10.34 71.92
N GLU A 580 18.75 -11.02 73.03
CA GLU A 580 18.21 -10.71 74.36
C GLU A 580 18.68 -9.32 74.81
N GLY A 581 17.75 -8.52 75.34
CA GLY A 581 18.09 -7.22 75.92
C GLY A 581 16.92 -6.25 75.92
N ALA A 582 16.12 -6.29 76.99
CA ALA A 582 15.02 -5.36 77.22
C ALA A 582 15.54 -3.95 77.57
N ALA A 583 15.60 -3.05 76.57
CA ALA A 583 15.47 -1.59 76.73
C ALA A 583 15.46 -0.91 75.35
N GLY A 584 14.28 -0.65 74.77
CA GLY A 584 14.19 0.09 73.50
C GLY A 584 12.93 -0.14 72.65
N ALA A 585 11.74 -0.30 73.25
CA ALA A 585 10.53 -0.66 72.49
C ALA A 585 9.72 0.53 71.90
N GLN A 586 10.13 1.79 72.13
CA GLN A 586 9.41 2.97 71.63
C GLN A 586 10.07 3.66 70.41
N GLY A 587 11.39 3.53 70.22
CA GLY A 587 12.10 4.09 69.05
C GLY A 587 11.81 3.34 67.74
N SER A 588 11.67 2.02 67.80
CA SER A 588 11.48 1.16 66.62
C SER A 588 10.09 1.29 65.96
N LYS A 589 9.05 1.56 66.76
CA LYS A 589 7.67 1.71 66.26
C LYS A 589 7.43 3.04 65.54
N GLN A 590 8.04 4.12 66.02
CA GLN A 590 7.93 5.45 65.40
C GLN A 590 8.63 5.45 64.03
N GLU A 591 9.84 4.88 63.98
CA GLU A 591 10.64 4.78 62.76
C GLU A 591 9.99 3.85 61.71
N GLN A 592 9.40 2.72 62.13
CA GLN A 592 8.60 1.87 61.25
C GLN A 592 7.35 2.59 60.72
N LYS A 593 6.70 3.43 61.53
CA LYS A 593 5.52 4.21 61.13
C LYS A 593 5.89 5.28 60.09
N GLU A 594 7.03 5.93 60.24
CA GLU A 594 7.54 6.90 59.27
C GLU A 594 7.99 6.25 57.97
N LYS A 595 8.72 5.12 58.03
CA LYS A 595 9.07 4.32 56.84
C LYS A 595 7.83 3.84 56.09
N ARG A 596 6.78 3.40 56.82
CA ARG A 596 5.49 3.02 56.23
C ARG A 596 4.81 4.21 55.54
N LYS A 597 4.82 5.39 56.15
CA LYS A 597 4.23 6.60 55.57
C LYS A 597 4.98 7.03 54.30
N HIS A 598 6.31 6.96 54.32
CA HIS A 598 7.15 7.27 53.17
C HIS A 598 6.90 6.31 51.99
N LEU A 599 6.90 5.00 52.26
CA LEU A 599 6.67 3.97 51.25
C LEU A 599 5.26 4.08 50.62
N MET A 600 4.24 4.38 51.44
CA MET A 600 2.89 4.66 50.94
C MET A 600 2.84 5.89 50.04
N GLN A 601 3.65 6.91 50.33
CA GLN A 601 3.71 8.12 49.53
C GLN A 601 4.45 7.91 48.20
N GLU A 602 5.53 7.13 48.20
CA GLU A 602 6.24 6.72 46.99
C GLU A 602 5.38 5.85 46.06
N ARG A 603 4.59 4.92 46.62
CA ARG A 603 3.75 3.99 45.86
C ARG A 603 2.35 4.53 45.54
N LYS A 604 2.01 5.74 46.00
CA LYS A 604 0.71 6.40 45.74
C LYS A 604 0.32 6.42 44.25
N PRO A 605 1.21 6.69 43.28
CA PRO A 605 0.85 6.67 41.85
C PRO A 605 0.35 5.31 41.37
N LEU A 606 0.82 4.20 41.96
CA LEU A 606 0.34 2.85 41.61
C LEU A 606 -1.09 2.61 42.08
N LEU A 607 -1.46 3.15 43.25
CA LEU A 607 -2.83 3.09 43.76
C LEU A 607 -3.76 3.96 42.91
N GLU A 608 -3.33 5.15 42.53
CA GLU A 608 -4.08 6.05 41.63
C GLU A 608 -4.30 5.40 40.26
N ALA A 609 -3.29 4.74 39.69
CA ALA A 609 -3.44 3.98 38.45
C ALA A 609 -4.43 2.80 38.60
N CYS A 610 -4.43 2.10 39.75
CA CYS A 610 -5.40 1.05 40.03
C CYS A 610 -6.83 1.57 40.18
N ASP A 611 -7.01 2.77 40.72
CA ASP A 611 -8.33 3.41 40.86
C ASP A 611 -8.81 3.99 39.53
N SER A 612 -7.90 4.55 38.70
CA SER A 612 -8.22 4.98 37.32
C SER A 612 -8.74 3.80 36.50
N LEU A 613 -8.02 2.67 36.50
CA LEU A 613 -8.45 1.46 35.77
C LEU A 613 -9.81 0.96 36.27
N ARG A 614 -10.11 1.06 37.56
CA ARG A 614 -11.44 0.72 38.11
C ARG A 614 -12.51 1.66 37.54
N GLY A 615 -12.24 2.96 37.50
CA GLY A 615 -13.15 3.97 36.94
C GLY A 615 -13.41 3.77 35.45
N ASP A 616 -12.35 3.52 34.68
CA ASP A 616 -12.43 3.29 33.24
C ASP A 616 -13.29 2.06 32.92
N LEU A 617 -13.10 0.96 33.65
CA LEU A 617 -13.91 -0.25 33.48
C LEU A 617 -15.37 -0.05 33.91
N ALA A 618 -15.62 0.72 34.96
CA ALA A 618 -16.98 1.03 35.39
C ALA A 618 -17.75 1.85 34.33
N ALA A 619 -17.07 2.70 33.56
CA ALA A 619 -17.68 3.42 32.45
C ALA A 619 -18.22 2.50 31.33
N PHE A 620 -17.72 1.26 31.27
CA PHE A 620 -18.20 0.21 30.36
C PHE A 620 -19.11 -0.83 31.05
N GLY A 621 -19.64 -0.53 32.24
CA GLY A 621 -20.54 -1.42 32.98
C GLY A 621 -19.83 -2.59 33.69
N ILE A 622 -18.50 -2.56 33.81
CA ILE A 622 -17.70 -3.58 34.48
C ILE A 622 -17.29 -3.08 35.86
N HIS A 623 -17.86 -3.66 36.91
CA HIS A 623 -17.62 -3.24 38.28
C HIS A 623 -16.65 -4.17 38.99
N ILE A 624 -15.54 -3.63 39.51
CA ILE A 624 -14.57 -4.38 40.32
C ILE A 624 -14.92 -4.22 41.81
N LYS A 625 -15.04 -5.35 42.51
CA LYS A 625 -15.23 -5.43 43.96
C LYS A 625 -13.95 -5.97 44.60
N ASP A 626 -13.32 -5.16 45.45
CA ASP A 626 -12.14 -5.56 46.21
C ASP A 626 -12.58 -6.15 47.57
N ARG A 627 -12.19 -7.41 47.87
CA ARG A 627 -12.41 -8.08 49.16
C ARG A 627 -11.09 -8.59 49.71
N ALA A 628 -10.57 -7.94 50.75
CA ALA A 628 -9.28 -8.28 51.38
C ALA A 628 -8.14 -8.39 50.34
N ALA A 629 -7.58 -9.59 50.13
CA ALA A 629 -6.47 -9.84 49.21
C ALA A 629 -6.91 -10.16 47.76
N VAL A 630 -8.20 -10.21 47.47
CA VAL A 630 -8.74 -10.65 46.17
C VAL A 630 -9.65 -9.56 45.57
N SER A 631 -9.54 -9.34 44.27
CA SER A 631 -10.50 -8.51 43.52
C SER A 631 -11.32 -9.39 42.59
N THR A 632 -12.63 -9.23 42.60
CA THR A 632 -13.58 -9.89 41.69
C THR A 632 -14.26 -8.84 40.81
N TRP A 633 -14.87 -9.23 39.70
CA TRP A 633 -15.60 -8.31 38.82
C TRP A 633 -16.94 -8.88 38.35
N GLU A 634 -17.84 -8.00 37.93
CA GLU A 634 -19.13 -8.34 37.33
C GLU A 634 -19.48 -7.35 36.20
N ILE A 635 -20.19 -7.82 35.18
CA ILE A 635 -20.82 -6.95 34.17
C ILE A 635 -22.24 -6.67 34.62
N VAL A 636 -22.60 -5.40 34.73
CA VAL A 636 -23.98 -4.97 34.98
C VAL A 636 -24.54 -4.48 33.65
N GLU A 637 -25.40 -5.27 33.01
CA GLU A 637 -26.13 -4.82 31.82
C GLU A 637 -27.04 -3.66 32.23
N GLY A 638 -26.92 -2.54 31.52
CA GLY A 638 -27.57 -1.28 31.88
C GLY A 638 -29.09 -1.40 31.98
N GLY A 639 -29.62 -1.34 33.19
CA GLY A 639 -30.98 -0.90 33.45
C GLY A 639 -31.13 0.55 33.02
N GLN A 640 -32.10 0.81 32.14
CA GLN A 640 -32.55 2.17 31.84
C GLN A 640 -32.84 2.89 33.16
N THR A 641 -32.24 4.06 33.33
CA THR A 641 -32.60 5.03 34.36
C THR A 641 -34.05 5.45 34.20
N GLU A 642 -34.97 4.83 34.94
CA GLU A 642 -36.26 5.45 35.24
C GLU A 642 -36.07 6.51 36.32
N LYS A 643 -36.10 7.78 35.89
CA LYS A 643 -36.50 8.88 36.76
C LYS A 643 -38.02 8.78 36.98
N GLN A 644 -38.46 8.21 38.09
CA GLN A 644 -39.76 8.54 38.70
C GLN A 644 -39.47 9.42 39.92
N THR A 645 -39.36 10.74 39.71
CA THR A 645 -40.41 11.74 40.04
C THR A 645 -41.29 11.39 41.23
N GLU A 646 -41.22 12.27 42.23
CA GLU A 646 -42.10 12.41 43.39
C GLU A 646 -43.59 12.20 43.08
N LYS A 647 -44.29 11.46 43.95
CA LYS A 647 -45.60 11.86 44.48
C LYS A 647 -46.02 11.00 45.69
N LYS A 648 -46.15 11.69 46.83
CA LYS A 648 -47.11 11.50 47.94
C LYS A 648 -47.37 10.07 48.44
N SER A 649 -46.93 9.78 49.66
CA SER A 649 -47.79 9.94 50.85
C SER A 649 -46.96 10.10 52.12
#